data_AF-A0A1G6BFZ0-F1
#
_entry.id   AF-A0A1G6BFZ0-F1
#
_cell.length_a   1.000
_cell.length_b   1.000
_cell.length_c   1.000
_cell.angle_alpha   90.00
_cell.angle_beta   90.00
_cell.angle_gamma   90.00
#
_symmetry.space_group_name_H-M   'P 1'
#
loop_
_entity.id
_entity.type
_entity.pdbx_description
1 polymer ?
#
loop_
_entity_poly.entity_id
_entity_poly.type
_entity_poly.pdbx_seq_one_letter_code
_entity_poly.pdbx_strand_id
1 'polypeptide(L)'
;MLKRTKMLKLCMCLMASSLAVTSTIQATTYEVHAEESDKSKISSMEYKDGPTLTASGINEASYGFQMPVFNGGESSWNDVVNDLAVNVKVDGQWVDIDSVNEFVYNSNWGHWSDSGFNGYWFKVSETTYVQLYSKSNPSVTLDYNLILNKPNVDKVTALAPTAGDVISANRTGTGFIAFPNAISDGGSFGTNSDSLVVYVKGVGEDDSQYVKMFDNPDSGWIYDNNCGIEQYGYWIKVADKGSINVKLALKNHENVNTVYTITYSDTERGDYKLYPNGSTTIVADSTSGACGLVFPYIGQNNNDGLPTNKELDNFVIQYYDGNDWVNLGDSSRSGWFYQGNGYVKSSSKNQWGYFDDYVYGLWFQPVTEDFRLRIGYPENSKKDGAINDNYVEYQFVGAPDAYRPEDVPMDNIQVGGAGSDANALEGWTLYYNDEFNGSSLDMNSWSYNTGFLLDPSEPGTAGWGNNEKEYYTDSLENVYVGDGSLHLVAKHQPHTFTCTDPAQTKVTADYSSGKIISKDKVKFTYGRIDFRAKLPAGKGLWPALWLLPNDDIYGTWAASGEIDVMEARGRVTNSSSGTIHYGGQWPGNTYTGADYIFPDGSSFDDDYHVYSCVWEPDCIKWYVDGQCFSNIPKSQWYSAGSPTDTAPFDQDFYIIMNLAVGGWFDGGIVPDSDFTSAEMLVDYVRVYKEDGTWTPGQSGTTKPPVQEENQSQPVQKPQIPSSGKGFVNNGDGTITFYVYANEDEMVPLVFCGFNKTNPTLSELGGHVMEKVSGVPGLYTCTVGIDGSTVSYMYGYTPMGQNGRIDSEMVTEMIR
;
A
#
# COMPACT_ATOMS: atom_id res chain seq x y z
N MET A 1 -48.62 -23.21 23.40
CA MET A 1 -49.07 -23.29 24.80
C MET A 1 -49.37 -24.74 25.18
N LEU A 2 -49.06 -25.11 26.43
CA LEU A 2 -49.35 -26.37 27.16
C LEU A 2 -48.41 -27.59 27.04
N LYS A 3 -47.64 -27.75 28.13
CA LYS A 3 -47.38 -28.96 28.95
C LYS A 3 -46.54 -30.11 28.38
N ARG A 4 -45.38 -30.36 29.03
CA ARG A 4 -45.19 -31.51 29.95
C ARG A 4 -44.02 -31.30 30.95
N THR A 5 -44.42 -31.20 32.22
CA THR A 5 -43.75 -31.35 33.55
C THR A 5 -43.09 -32.72 33.76
N LYS A 6 -42.21 -33.06 34.73
CA LYS A 6 -41.37 -32.44 35.82
C LYS A 6 -40.61 -33.61 36.51
N MET A 7 -39.39 -33.37 37.05
CA MET A 7 -38.79 -33.92 38.32
C MET A 7 -38.51 -35.47 38.44
N LEU A 8 -37.57 -36.06 39.21
CA LEU A 8 -36.63 -35.67 40.29
C LEU A 8 -35.61 -36.84 40.59
N LYS A 9 -34.37 -36.47 41.02
CA LYS A 9 -33.46 -37.01 42.09
C LYS A 9 -33.14 -38.53 42.33
N LEU A 10 -31.83 -38.81 42.27
CA LEU A 10 -30.87 -39.18 43.37
C LEU A 10 -31.04 -40.45 44.27
N CYS A 11 -29.91 -41.20 44.35
CA CYS A 11 -29.27 -41.86 45.52
C CYS A 11 -29.42 -43.38 45.85
N MET A 12 -28.25 -43.93 46.25
CA MET A 12 -27.83 -45.27 46.72
C MET A 12 -28.67 -45.96 47.80
N CYS A 13 -28.63 -47.32 47.86
CA CYS A 13 -28.05 -48.11 48.97
C CYS A 13 -28.26 -49.65 48.89
N LEU A 14 -27.17 -50.38 49.19
CA LEU A 14 -27.02 -51.60 50.02
C LEU A 14 -27.76 -52.93 49.71
N MET A 15 -27.01 -54.04 49.68
CA MET A 15 -27.16 -55.14 50.65
C MET A 15 -25.99 -56.17 50.62
N ALA A 16 -25.70 -56.74 51.79
CA ALA A 16 -24.59 -57.62 52.15
C ALA A 16 -24.89 -59.12 52.01
N SER A 17 -23.88 -60.00 51.99
CA SER A 17 -23.64 -61.02 53.05
C SER A 17 -22.63 -62.14 52.70
N SER A 18 -21.85 -62.50 53.72
CA SER A 18 -21.28 -63.82 54.10
C SER A 18 -19.92 -64.32 53.55
N LEU A 19 -19.08 -64.75 54.50
CA LEU A 19 -17.74 -65.33 54.40
C LEU A 19 -17.74 -66.82 54.00
N ALA A 20 -16.69 -67.25 53.27
CA ALA A 20 -15.95 -68.50 53.54
C ALA A 20 -14.56 -68.51 52.87
N VAL A 21 -13.57 -69.01 53.63
CA VAL A 21 -12.11 -69.02 53.42
C VAL A 21 -11.68 -70.17 52.50
N THR A 22 -10.78 -70.00 51.51
CA THR A 22 -9.35 -70.41 51.41
C THR A 22 -9.10 -70.56 49.89
N SER A 23 -8.02 -70.15 49.21
CA SER A 23 -6.59 -70.30 49.46
C SER A 23 -5.80 -69.31 48.58
N THR A 24 -4.57 -69.02 49.01
CA THR A 24 -3.60 -68.09 48.44
C THR A 24 -3.09 -68.45 47.04
N ILE A 25 -3.20 -67.51 46.09
CA ILE A 25 -2.21 -67.27 45.02
C ILE A 25 -2.00 -65.76 44.93
N GLN A 26 -0.81 -65.28 45.32
CA GLN A 26 -0.36 -63.92 45.01
C GLN A 26 -0.09 -63.84 43.50
N ALA A 27 -0.95 -63.12 42.79
CA ALA A 27 -0.61 -62.55 41.49
C ALA A 27 -0.57 -61.03 41.68
N THR A 28 0.64 -60.48 41.71
CA THR A 28 0.88 -59.04 41.67
C THR A 28 0.46 -58.55 40.28
N THR A 29 -0.70 -57.91 40.18
CA THR A 29 -1.13 -57.19 38.97
C THR A 29 -0.41 -55.85 38.94
N TYR A 30 0.49 -55.68 37.96
CA TYR A 30 0.89 -54.36 37.50
C TYR A 30 -0.28 -53.80 36.68
N GLU A 31 -0.99 -52.80 37.19
CA GLU A 31 -1.83 -51.95 36.34
C GLU A 31 -0.91 -51.00 35.58
N VAL A 32 -0.79 -51.22 34.26
CA VAL A 32 -0.25 -50.23 33.34
C VAL A 32 -1.40 -49.29 33.02
N HIS A 33 -1.36 -48.07 33.57
CA HIS A 33 -2.08 -46.95 32.98
C HIS A 33 -1.43 -46.67 31.62
N ALA A 34 -2.16 -46.96 30.53
CA ALA A 34 -1.82 -46.40 29.23
C ALA A 34 -2.16 -44.90 29.30
N GLU A 35 -1.15 -44.04 29.23
CA GLU A 35 -1.34 -42.61 29.00
C GLU A 35 -2.06 -42.44 27.65
N GLU A 36 -3.12 -41.63 27.62
CA GLU A 36 -3.69 -41.13 26.36
C GLU A 36 -2.59 -40.34 25.63
N SER A 37 -2.34 -40.67 24.37
CA SER A 37 -1.37 -39.96 23.53
C SER A 37 -1.81 -38.51 23.36
N ASP A 38 -0.92 -37.56 23.68
CA ASP A 38 -1.15 -36.14 23.42
C ASP A 38 -1.20 -35.92 21.90
N LYS A 39 -2.42 -35.74 21.39
CA LYS A 39 -2.68 -35.56 19.95
C LYS A 39 -2.02 -34.32 19.36
N SER A 40 -1.59 -33.37 20.19
CA SER A 40 -0.91 -32.16 19.74
C SER A 40 0.57 -32.35 19.40
N LYS A 41 1.16 -33.50 19.77
CA LYS A 41 2.57 -33.82 19.53
C LYS A 41 2.72 -34.87 18.44
N ILE A 42 3.66 -34.63 17.53
CA ILE A 42 3.93 -35.54 16.41
C ILE A 42 4.90 -36.63 16.88
N SER A 43 4.41 -37.87 16.90
CA SER A 43 5.16 -39.08 17.22
C SER A 43 5.50 -39.91 15.97
N SER A 44 4.73 -39.77 14.89
CA SER A 44 5.01 -40.37 13.58
C SER A 44 4.42 -39.56 12.42
N MET A 45 5.03 -39.69 11.25
CA MET A 45 4.57 -39.11 9.98
C MET A 45 4.70 -40.14 8.86
N GLU A 46 3.70 -40.24 7.97
CA GLU A 46 3.74 -41.11 6.79
C GLU A 46 3.27 -40.38 5.53
N TYR A 47 3.90 -40.67 4.39
CA TYR A 47 3.57 -40.04 3.11
C TYR A 47 2.15 -40.40 2.64
N LYS A 48 1.47 -39.41 2.06
CA LYS A 48 0.24 -39.63 1.29
C LYS A 48 0.49 -39.72 -0.22
N ASP A 49 1.32 -38.81 -0.74
CA ASP A 49 1.63 -38.73 -2.19
C ASP A 49 3.00 -39.33 -2.56
N GLY A 50 3.70 -39.88 -1.57
CA GLY A 50 5.06 -40.42 -1.71
C GLY A 50 6.18 -39.40 -1.52
N PRO A 51 7.44 -39.86 -1.45
CA PRO A 51 8.60 -39.03 -1.10
C PRO A 51 9.19 -38.24 -2.28
N THR A 52 8.76 -38.51 -3.52
CA THR A 52 9.36 -37.89 -4.71
C THR A 52 8.29 -37.38 -5.63
N LEU A 53 8.33 -36.08 -5.88
CA LEU A 53 7.46 -35.37 -6.80
C LEU A 53 8.31 -34.89 -7.98
N THR A 54 7.81 -35.06 -9.21
CA THR A 54 8.56 -34.69 -10.41
C THR A 54 7.71 -33.79 -11.26
N ALA A 55 8.26 -32.64 -11.65
CA ALA A 55 7.64 -31.69 -12.55
C ALA A 55 8.66 -31.20 -13.59
N SER A 56 8.15 -30.64 -14.68
CA SER A 56 8.95 -30.13 -15.79
C SER A 56 8.60 -28.67 -16.06
N GLY A 57 9.62 -27.81 -16.22
CA GLY A 57 9.43 -26.39 -16.48
C GLY A 57 10.71 -25.73 -16.99
N ILE A 58 10.56 -24.61 -17.72
CA ILE A 58 11.69 -23.87 -18.31
C ILE A 58 12.55 -23.21 -17.21
N ASN A 59 11.92 -22.45 -16.31
CA ASN A 59 12.61 -21.72 -15.24
C ASN A 59 12.36 -22.34 -13.86
N GLU A 60 11.13 -22.76 -13.60
CA GLU A 60 10.63 -23.25 -12.31
C GLU A 60 9.49 -24.24 -12.54
N ALA A 61 9.09 -24.95 -11.49
CA ALA A 61 7.84 -25.69 -11.47
C ALA A 61 7.16 -25.60 -10.10
N SER A 62 5.84 -25.74 -10.14
CA SER A 62 5.02 -25.86 -8.93
C SER A 62 4.86 -27.32 -8.51
N TYR A 63 4.93 -27.54 -7.22
CA TYR A 63 4.75 -28.82 -6.54
C TYR A 63 3.66 -28.65 -5.49
N GLY A 64 2.86 -29.68 -5.29
CA GLY A 64 1.90 -29.74 -4.21
C GLY A 64 1.81 -31.17 -3.69
N PHE A 65 1.71 -31.32 -2.37
CA PHE A 65 1.42 -32.60 -1.75
C PHE A 65 0.53 -32.41 -0.53
N GLN A 66 -0.32 -33.40 -0.29
CA GLN A 66 -1.20 -33.47 0.87
C GLN A 66 -0.38 -33.68 2.14
N MET A 67 -0.91 -33.14 3.25
CA MET A 67 -0.32 -33.30 4.57
C MET A 67 -0.10 -34.79 4.89
N PRO A 68 1.00 -35.12 5.59
CA PRO A 68 1.25 -36.48 6.05
C PRO A 68 0.11 -37.06 6.89
N VAL A 69 0.08 -38.38 7.00
CA VAL A 69 -0.69 -39.04 8.05
C VAL A 69 0.10 -38.90 9.35
N PHE A 70 -0.44 -38.14 10.31
CA PHE A 70 0.19 -37.92 11.62
C PHE A 70 -0.27 -38.97 12.63
N ASN A 71 0.66 -39.48 13.44
CA ASN A 71 0.35 -40.38 14.56
C ASN A 71 -0.50 -41.60 14.15
N GLY A 72 -0.23 -42.18 12.98
CA GLY A 72 -1.02 -43.30 12.44
C GLY A 72 -2.48 -42.96 12.10
N GLY A 73 -2.80 -41.66 11.95
CA GLY A 73 -4.14 -41.15 11.63
C GLY A 73 -4.94 -40.69 12.85
N GLU A 74 -4.36 -40.72 14.06
CA GLU A 74 -5.05 -40.29 15.29
C GLU A 74 -5.10 -38.76 15.46
N SER A 75 -4.21 -38.04 14.80
CA SER A 75 -4.10 -36.57 14.81
C SER A 75 -4.41 -35.98 13.44
N SER A 76 -5.18 -34.90 13.44
CA SER A 76 -5.42 -34.05 12.27
C SER A 76 -4.34 -32.96 12.15
N TRP A 77 -4.31 -32.27 11.01
CA TRP A 77 -3.47 -31.08 10.81
C TRP A 77 -3.65 -30.04 11.93
N ASN A 78 -4.90 -29.73 12.29
CA ASN A 78 -5.20 -28.72 13.31
C ASN A 78 -4.67 -29.11 14.70
N ASP A 79 -4.57 -30.41 14.99
CA ASP A 79 -4.02 -30.87 16.25
C ASP A 79 -2.51 -30.58 16.33
N VAL A 80 -1.79 -30.74 15.21
CA VAL A 80 -0.31 -30.77 15.20
C VAL A 80 0.36 -29.55 14.57
N VAL A 81 -0.40 -28.58 14.02
CA VAL A 81 0.16 -27.41 13.30
C VAL A 81 1.24 -26.67 14.10
N ASN A 82 1.08 -26.55 15.42
CA ASN A 82 2.05 -25.88 16.28
C ASN A 82 3.33 -26.69 16.54
N ASP A 83 3.27 -28.00 16.31
CA ASP A 83 4.38 -28.93 16.48
C ASP A 83 5.06 -29.29 15.16
N LEU A 84 4.46 -28.99 14.00
CA LEU A 84 5.07 -29.21 12.69
C LEU A 84 5.96 -28.03 12.29
N ALA A 85 7.10 -28.33 11.66
CA ALA A 85 7.99 -27.36 11.05
C ALA A 85 8.57 -27.90 9.74
N VAL A 86 9.16 -27.01 8.93
CA VAL A 86 9.68 -27.30 7.60
C VAL A 86 11.14 -26.87 7.52
N ASN A 87 11.99 -27.77 7.06
CA ASN A 87 13.37 -27.48 6.67
C ASN A 87 13.51 -27.61 5.15
N VAL A 88 14.45 -26.86 4.59
CA VAL A 88 14.94 -27.03 3.23
C VAL A 88 16.43 -27.32 3.23
N LYS A 89 16.90 -28.06 2.23
CA LYS A 89 18.32 -28.44 2.15
C LYS A 89 19.12 -27.39 1.38
N VAL A 90 20.04 -26.71 2.08
CA VAL A 90 20.97 -25.71 1.53
C VAL A 90 22.40 -26.20 1.76
N ASP A 91 23.22 -26.23 0.71
CA ASP A 91 24.62 -26.75 0.75
C ASP A 91 24.76 -28.13 1.43
N GLY A 92 23.73 -28.96 1.26
CA GLY A 92 23.68 -30.32 1.82
C GLY A 92 23.27 -30.41 3.30
N GLN A 93 23.01 -29.28 3.98
CA GLN A 93 22.52 -29.22 5.36
C GLN A 93 21.02 -28.89 5.39
N TRP A 94 20.31 -29.42 6.38
CA TRP A 94 18.93 -29.03 6.65
C TRP A 94 18.91 -27.71 7.41
N VAL A 95 18.20 -26.73 6.88
CA VAL A 95 18.06 -25.38 7.43
C VAL A 95 16.58 -25.07 7.56
N ASP A 96 16.21 -24.37 8.62
CA ASP A 96 14.83 -23.91 8.80
C ASP A 96 14.43 -23.05 7.62
N ILE A 97 13.32 -23.39 6.97
CA ILE A 97 12.89 -22.74 5.73
C ILE A 97 12.66 -21.24 5.94
N ASP A 98 12.20 -20.83 7.12
CA ASP A 98 11.93 -19.43 7.46
C ASP A 98 13.22 -18.59 7.60
N SER A 99 14.40 -19.25 7.64
CA SER A 99 15.71 -18.58 7.68
C SER A 99 16.39 -18.48 6.31
N VAL A 100 15.74 -18.97 5.25
CA VAL A 100 16.28 -18.98 3.88
C VAL A 100 15.54 -17.93 3.06
N ASN A 101 16.22 -16.84 2.70
CA ASN A 101 15.62 -15.68 2.01
C ASN A 101 14.94 -16.04 0.68
N GLU A 102 15.39 -17.12 0.03
CA GLU A 102 14.81 -17.62 -1.21
C GLU A 102 13.42 -18.24 -1.02
N PHE A 103 13.00 -18.61 0.21
CA PHE A 103 11.69 -19.19 0.49
C PHE A 103 10.82 -18.22 1.30
N VAL A 104 9.86 -17.59 0.61
CA VAL A 104 8.95 -16.62 1.21
C VAL A 104 7.55 -17.25 1.30
N TYR A 105 7.06 -17.36 2.53
CA TYR A 105 5.75 -17.95 2.81
C TYR A 105 4.63 -17.16 2.10
N ASN A 106 3.67 -17.88 1.52
CA ASN A 106 2.61 -17.37 0.63
C ASN A 106 3.07 -16.71 -0.68
N SER A 107 4.38 -16.70 -0.98
CA SER A 107 4.91 -16.21 -2.26
C SER A 107 5.37 -17.36 -3.15
N ASN A 108 6.26 -18.22 -2.64
CA ASN A 108 6.80 -19.36 -3.39
C ASN A 108 6.75 -20.68 -2.61
N TRP A 109 6.24 -20.67 -1.38
CA TRP A 109 5.81 -21.86 -0.69
C TRP A 109 4.72 -21.53 0.32
N GLY A 110 3.97 -22.53 0.77
CA GLY A 110 2.98 -22.35 1.82
C GLY A 110 2.12 -23.58 2.00
N HIS A 111 1.08 -23.47 2.82
CA HIS A 111 0.06 -24.52 2.90
C HIS A 111 -1.21 -24.12 2.14
N TRP A 112 -1.99 -25.11 1.75
CA TRP A 112 -3.29 -24.93 1.10
C TRP A 112 -4.35 -25.76 1.82
N SER A 113 -5.59 -25.28 1.75
CA SER A 113 -6.77 -25.99 2.23
C SER A 113 -7.87 -25.89 1.17
N ASP A 114 -8.32 -27.03 0.63
CA ASP A 114 -9.39 -27.07 -0.37
C ASP A 114 -10.29 -28.27 -0.11
N SER A 115 -11.59 -28.03 0.04
CA SER A 115 -12.62 -29.07 0.12
C SER A 115 -12.35 -30.14 1.19
N GLY A 116 -11.75 -29.73 2.32
CA GLY A 116 -11.40 -30.61 3.45
C GLY A 116 -10.05 -31.32 3.33
N PHE A 117 -9.27 -31.04 2.29
CA PHE A 117 -7.87 -31.48 2.17
C PHE A 117 -6.92 -30.36 2.57
N ASN A 118 -5.78 -30.74 3.14
CA ASN A 118 -4.71 -29.81 3.48
C ASN A 118 -3.39 -30.32 2.89
N GLY A 119 -2.48 -29.43 2.55
CA GLY A 119 -1.17 -29.81 2.05
C GLY A 119 -0.20 -28.64 2.00
N TYR A 120 1.03 -28.92 1.57
CA TYR A 120 2.01 -27.89 1.23
C TYR A 120 2.09 -27.72 -0.28
N TRP A 121 2.43 -26.51 -0.71
CA TRP A 121 2.79 -26.18 -2.07
C TRP A 121 4.14 -25.47 -2.10
N PHE A 122 4.87 -25.64 -3.19
CA PHE A 122 6.19 -25.06 -3.43
C PHE A 122 6.32 -24.66 -4.90
N LYS A 123 7.02 -23.56 -5.17
CA LYS A 123 7.40 -23.08 -6.49
C LYS A 123 8.92 -22.97 -6.48
N VAL A 124 9.61 -23.91 -7.13
CA VAL A 124 11.07 -24.02 -7.05
C VAL A 124 11.72 -23.90 -8.41
N SER A 125 12.86 -23.20 -8.45
CA SER A 125 13.69 -23.00 -9.64
C SER A 125 14.73 -24.11 -9.81
N GLU A 126 14.86 -25.04 -8.88
CA GLU A 126 15.82 -26.15 -8.98
C GLU A 126 15.33 -27.36 -8.19
N THR A 127 16.02 -28.49 -8.36
CA THR A 127 15.69 -29.69 -7.60
C THR A 127 15.91 -29.41 -6.11
N THR A 128 14.84 -29.44 -5.35
CA THR A 128 14.80 -28.99 -3.96
C THR A 128 14.44 -30.15 -3.04
N TYR A 129 15.09 -30.21 -1.88
CA TYR A 129 14.81 -31.20 -0.85
C TYR A 129 14.16 -30.52 0.34
N VAL A 130 12.99 -31.01 0.73
CA VAL A 130 12.19 -30.48 1.83
C VAL A 130 12.10 -31.54 2.91
N GLN A 131 12.15 -31.14 4.18
CA GLN A 131 11.94 -32.03 5.30
C GLN A 131 10.89 -31.44 6.23
N LEU A 132 9.83 -32.19 6.47
CA LEU A 132 8.92 -31.93 7.57
C LEU A 132 9.51 -32.52 8.86
N TYR A 133 9.43 -31.83 9.98
CA TYR A 133 9.90 -32.33 11.27
C TYR A 133 9.01 -31.89 12.43
N SER A 134 9.06 -32.64 13.53
CA SER A 134 8.40 -32.27 14.79
C SER A 134 9.29 -31.35 15.64
N LYS A 135 8.75 -30.22 16.10
CA LYS A 135 9.42 -29.30 17.03
C LYS A 135 9.65 -29.95 18.40
N SER A 136 8.67 -30.71 18.90
CA SER A 136 8.79 -31.41 20.19
C SER A 136 9.66 -32.66 20.13
N ASN A 137 9.76 -33.30 18.96
CA ASN A 137 10.63 -34.45 18.74
C ASN A 137 11.34 -34.37 17.37
N PRO A 138 12.45 -33.60 17.27
CA PRO A 138 13.15 -33.39 16.00
C PRO A 138 13.71 -34.65 15.32
N SER A 139 13.67 -35.81 15.99
CA SER A 139 14.02 -37.10 15.37
C SER A 139 12.92 -37.67 14.47
N VAL A 140 11.67 -37.18 14.59
CA VAL A 140 10.55 -37.55 13.72
C VAL A 140 10.54 -36.61 12.53
N THR A 141 10.96 -37.12 11.38
CA THR A 141 11.06 -36.37 10.13
C THR A 141 10.39 -37.08 8.96
N LEU A 142 10.06 -36.34 7.91
CA LEU A 142 9.54 -36.86 6.66
C LEU A 142 10.09 -36.02 5.48
N ASP A 143 10.82 -36.66 4.56
CA ASP A 143 11.64 -35.99 3.54
C ASP A 143 11.00 -36.07 2.13
N TYR A 144 10.83 -34.94 1.47
CA TYR A 144 10.31 -34.81 0.11
C TYR A 144 11.40 -34.37 -0.86
N ASN A 145 11.45 -35.03 -2.03
CA ASN A 145 12.32 -34.69 -3.15
C ASN A 145 11.47 -34.03 -4.24
N LEU A 146 11.66 -32.72 -4.46
CA LEU A 146 11.02 -31.96 -5.53
C LEU A 146 11.95 -31.94 -6.73
N ILE A 147 11.79 -32.91 -7.64
CA ILE A 147 12.66 -33.08 -8.81
C ILE A 147 12.17 -32.18 -9.94
N LEU A 148 13.01 -31.24 -10.36
CA LEU A 148 12.74 -30.35 -11.49
C LEU A 148 13.47 -30.79 -12.75
N ASN A 149 12.71 -31.19 -13.76
CA ASN A 149 13.23 -31.49 -15.08
C ASN A 149 13.23 -30.22 -15.95
N LYS A 150 14.41 -29.63 -16.15
CA LYS A 150 14.59 -28.48 -17.03
C LYS A 150 15.06 -28.89 -18.43
N PRO A 151 14.50 -28.29 -19.50
CA PRO A 151 15.10 -28.42 -20.82
C PRO A 151 16.35 -27.55 -20.92
N ASN A 152 17.24 -27.88 -21.86
CA ASN A 152 18.22 -26.91 -22.32
C ASN A 152 17.49 -25.86 -23.17
N VAL A 153 17.44 -24.61 -22.69
CA VAL A 153 16.71 -23.51 -23.34
C VAL A 153 17.17 -23.27 -24.79
N ASP A 154 18.46 -23.46 -25.07
CA ASP A 154 19.02 -23.35 -26.43
C ASP A 154 18.47 -24.40 -27.41
N LYS A 155 17.85 -25.47 -26.89
CA LYS A 155 17.22 -26.53 -27.68
C LYS A 155 15.71 -26.39 -27.80
N VAL A 156 15.13 -25.33 -27.24
CA VAL A 156 13.71 -25.04 -27.45
C VAL A 156 13.54 -24.53 -28.88
N THR A 157 12.68 -25.20 -29.64
CA THR A 157 12.50 -24.93 -31.08
C THR A 157 11.19 -24.21 -31.38
N ALA A 158 10.19 -24.31 -30.50
CA ALA A 158 8.89 -23.68 -30.68
C ALA A 158 8.17 -23.44 -29.34
N LEU A 159 7.23 -22.50 -29.35
CA LEU A 159 6.16 -22.39 -28.36
C LEU A 159 4.85 -22.89 -28.99
N ALA A 160 4.09 -23.71 -28.26
CA ALA A 160 2.84 -24.29 -28.71
C ALA A 160 1.67 -23.86 -27.79
N PRO A 161 0.58 -23.28 -28.33
CA PRO A 161 -0.59 -22.94 -27.55
C PRO A 161 -1.22 -24.15 -26.86
N THR A 162 -1.69 -23.97 -25.63
CA THR A 162 -2.26 -25.05 -24.81
C THR A 162 -3.73 -25.35 -25.16
N ALA A 163 -4.51 -24.35 -25.58
CA ALA A 163 -5.95 -24.48 -25.87
C ALA A 163 -6.39 -23.91 -27.24
N GLY A 164 -5.45 -23.43 -28.06
CA GLY A 164 -5.70 -22.78 -29.36
C GLY A 164 -5.05 -21.40 -29.48
N ASP A 165 -4.91 -20.88 -30.70
CA ASP A 165 -4.29 -19.58 -31.04
C ASP A 165 -5.29 -18.48 -31.41
N VAL A 166 -6.59 -18.80 -31.55
CA VAL A 166 -7.64 -17.79 -31.77
C VAL A 166 -8.56 -17.76 -30.55
N ILE A 167 -8.64 -16.59 -29.92
CA ILE A 167 -9.41 -16.35 -28.70
C ILE A 167 -10.49 -15.33 -29.03
N SER A 168 -11.75 -15.70 -28.81
CA SER A 168 -12.83 -14.72 -28.84
C SER A 168 -12.88 -14.02 -27.49
N ALA A 169 -12.62 -12.71 -27.47
CA ALA A 169 -12.84 -11.90 -26.29
C ALA A 169 -14.31 -12.02 -25.86
N ASN A 170 -14.53 -12.08 -24.55
CA ASN A 170 -15.88 -12.06 -24.01
C ASN A 170 -16.55 -10.69 -24.25
N ARG A 171 -17.79 -10.51 -23.81
CA ARG A 171 -18.52 -9.24 -24.01
C ARG A 171 -17.94 -8.05 -23.22
N THR A 172 -17.17 -8.30 -22.16
CA THR A 172 -16.39 -7.26 -21.46
C THR A 172 -15.14 -6.87 -22.24
N GLY A 173 -14.87 -7.54 -23.37
CA GLY A 173 -13.68 -7.37 -24.20
C GLY A 173 -12.47 -8.08 -23.65
N THR A 174 -12.62 -8.98 -22.69
CA THR A 174 -11.49 -9.71 -22.08
C THR A 174 -11.26 -11.03 -22.80
N GLY A 175 -10.03 -11.25 -23.26
CA GLY A 175 -9.52 -12.54 -23.73
C GLY A 175 -8.50 -13.12 -22.74
N PHE A 176 -8.45 -14.44 -22.63
CA PHE A 176 -7.47 -15.15 -21.80
C PHE A 176 -6.55 -16.00 -22.66
N ILE A 177 -5.24 -15.77 -22.55
CA ILE A 177 -4.19 -16.54 -23.20
C ILE A 177 -3.50 -17.42 -22.16
N ALA A 178 -3.73 -18.73 -22.20
CA ALA A 178 -2.97 -19.67 -21.39
C ALA A 178 -1.48 -19.67 -21.78
N PHE A 179 -0.60 -19.85 -20.81
CA PHE A 179 0.83 -19.99 -21.08
C PHE A 179 1.07 -21.13 -22.09
N PRO A 180 1.87 -20.90 -23.14
CA PRO A 180 2.19 -21.93 -24.11
C PRO A 180 3.15 -22.95 -23.51
N ASN A 181 3.26 -24.11 -24.16
CA ASN A 181 4.31 -25.06 -23.86
C ASN A 181 5.55 -24.78 -24.71
N ALA A 182 6.72 -24.87 -24.10
CA ALA A 182 8.00 -24.89 -24.80
C ALA A 182 8.31 -26.30 -25.31
N ILE A 183 8.64 -26.40 -26.60
CA ILE A 183 8.94 -27.68 -27.27
C ILE A 183 10.45 -27.79 -27.48
N SER A 184 11.08 -28.82 -26.91
CA SER A 184 12.50 -29.11 -27.10
C SER A 184 12.75 -30.59 -27.41
N ASP A 185 13.96 -30.92 -27.85
CA ASP A 185 14.45 -32.29 -28.03
C ASP A 185 14.43 -33.07 -26.69
N GLY A 186 13.28 -33.69 -26.39
CA GLY A 186 13.07 -34.43 -25.14
C GLY A 186 11.69 -34.25 -24.51
N GLY A 187 10.86 -33.33 -25.00
CA GLY A 187 9.47 -33.19 -24.53
C GLY A 187 8.90 -31.77 -24.59
N SER A 188 7.74 -31.65 -23.95
CA SER A 188 6.98 -30.41 -23.78
C SER A 188 7.14 -29.93 -22.34
N PHE A 189 7.47 -28.65 -22.16
CA PHE A 189 7.76 -28.05 -20.86
C PHE A 189 6.84 -26.85 -20.64
N GLY A 190 6.30 -26.73 -19.43
CA GLY A 190 5.49 -25.57 -19.08
C GLY A 190 6.31 -24.28 -19.13
N THR A 191 5.69 -23.21 -19.60
CA THR A 191 6.21 -21.85 -19.46
C THR A 191 5.38 -21.08 -18.44
N ASN A 192 5.92 -19.94 -18.01
CA ASN A 192 5.29 -18.98 -17.13
C ASN A 192 5.63 -17.57 -17.62
N SER A 193 5.13 -16.55 -16.92
CA SER A 193 5.44 -15.15 -17.19
C SER A 193 6.93 -14.85 -17.23
N ASP A 194 7.72 -15.38 -16.29
CA ASP A 194 9.15 -15.09 -16.16
C ASP A 194 9.97 -15.60 -17.36
N SER A 195 9.44 -16.60 -18.07
CA SER A 195 10.06 -17.19 -19.27
C SER A 195 9.71 -16.43 -20.55
N LEU A 196 8.74 -15.51 -20.52
CA LEU A 196 8.11 -14.97 -21.71
C LEU A 196 8.24 -13.45 -21.79
N VAL A 197 8.20 -12.95 -23.03
CA VAL A 197 8.01 -11.54 -23.36
C VAL A 197 6.75 -11.43 -24.19
N VAL A 198 5.89 -10.47 -23.84
CA VAL A 198 4.60 -10.25 -24.50
C VAL A 198 4.69 -9.05 -25.41
N TYR A 199 4.32 -9.26 -26.67
CA TYR A 199 4.23 -8.23 -27.70
C TYR A 199 2.82 -8.17 -28.26
N VAL A 200 2.37 -6.98 -28.65
CA VAL A 200 1.02 -6.76 -29.18
C VAL A 200 1.00 -5.83 -30.38
N LYS A 201 0.02 -6.03 -31.26
CA LYS A 201 -0.31 -5.15 -32.38
C LYS A 201 -1.77 -5.34 -32.80
N GLY A 202 -2.32 -4.40 -33.57
CA GLY A 202 -3.62 -4.54 -34.21
C GLY A 202 -3.67 -5.67 -35.26
N VAL A 203 -4.86 -6.22 -35.50
CA VAL A 203 -5.06 -7.18 -36.59
C VAL A 203 -4.90 -6.46 -37.94
N GLY A 204 -4.05 -7.02 -38.82
CA GLY A 204 -3.75 -6.46 -40.14
C GLY A 204 -2.59 -5.46 -40.19
N GLU A 205 -2.04 -5.07 -39.03
CA GLU A 205 -0.82 -4.26 -38.95
C GLU A 205 0.42 -5.05 -39.36
N ASP A 206 1.47 -4.36 -39.78
CA ASP A 206 2.76 -4.97 -40.14
C ASP A 206 3.48 -5.52 -38.89
N ASP A 207 4.32 -6.56 -39.06
CA ASP A 207 5.05 -7.18 -37.95
C ASP A 207 6.08 -6.23 -37.30
N SER A 208 6.51 -5.17 -37.99
CA SER A 208 7.32 -4.10 -37.37
C SER A 208 6.58 -3.28 -36.31
N GLN A 209 5.24 -3.39 -36.22
CA GLN A 209 4.42 -2.65 -35.27
C GLN A 209 4.18 -3.38 -33.95
N TYR A 210 4.76 -4.57 -33.75
CA TYR A 210 4.72 -5.21 -32.44
C TYR A 210 5.41 -4.32 -31.39
N VAL A 211 4.66 -3.89 -30.39
CA VAL A 211 5.18 -3.21 -29.20
C VAL A 211 5.24 -4.17 -28.03
N LYS A 212 6.27 -4.05 -27.19
CA LYS A 212 6.33 -4.79 -25.93
C LYS A 212 5.18 -4.31 -25.04
N MET A 213 4.44 -5.23 -24.42
CA MET A 213 3.27 -4.92 -23.60
C MET A 213 3.68 -4.48 -22.19
N PHE A 214 4.46 -5.31 -21.50
CA PHE A 214 4.95 -5.02 -20.14
C PHE A 214 6.29 -4.29 -20.16
N ASP A 215 6.57 -3.50 -19.11
CA ASP A 215 7.72 -2.59 -18.98
C ASP A 215 7.84 -1.60 -20.14
N ASN A 216 6.71 -1.22 -20.72
CA ASN A 216 6.62 -0.24 -21.79
C ASN A 216 5.45 0.72 -21.51
N PRO A 217 5.70 1.83 -20.80
CA PRO A 217 4.64 2.77 -20.41
C PRO A 217 3.92 3.38 -21.61
N ASP A 218 4.58 3.46 -22.77
CA ASP A 218 4.01 4.00 -24.01
C ASP A 218 3.16 2.98 -24.77
N SER A 219 3.09 1.71 -24.32
CA SER A 219 2.33 0.66 -24.99
C SER A 219 0.82 0.87 -24.96
N GLY A 220 0.33 1.66 -23.99
CA GLY A 220 -1.10 1.81 -23.70
C GLY A 220 -1.74 0.58 -23.02
N TRP A 221 -0.91 -0.39 -22.60
CA TRP A 221 -1.30 -1.56 -21.83
C TRP A 221 -0.80 -1.42 -20.39
N ILE A 222 -1.74 -1.38 -19.45
CA ILE A 222 -1.51 -1.06 -18.05
C ILE A 222 -1.84 -2.33 -17.24
N TYR A 223 -0.81 -2.83 -16.55
CA TYR A 223 -0.91 -3.98 -15.66
C TYR A 223 -2.00 -3.76 -14.61
N ASP A 224 -2.80 -4.78 -14.32
CA ASP A 224 -3.97 -4.77 -13.43
C ASP A 224 -5.12 -3.82 -13.82
N ASN A 225 -5.03 -3.18 -14.99
CA ASN A 225 -6.12 -2.35 -15.52
C ASN A 225 -6.72 -2.94 -16.81
N ASN A 226 -5.90 -3.12 -17.85
CA ASN A 226 -6.34 -3.68 -19.13
C ASN A 226 -5.56 -4.92 -19.58
N CYS A 227 -4.57 -5.35 -18.81
CA CYS A 227 -3.95 -6.65 -18.95
C CYS A 227 -3.33 -7.08 -17.61
N GLY A 228 -3.01 -8.36 -17.47
CA GLY A 228 -2.32 -8.85 -16.30
C GLY A 228 -2.00 -10.33 -16.40
N ILE A 229 -1.41 -10.86 -15.34
CA ILE A 229 -1.07 -12.27 -15.22
C ILE A 229 -2.01 -12.92 -14.22
N GLU A 230 -2.57 -14.05 -14.60
CA GLU A 230 -3.26 -14.98 -13.72
C GLU A 230 -2.45 -16.28 -13.62
N GLN A 231 -2.83 -17.16 -12.70
CA GLN A 231 -2.09 -18.39 -12.34
C GLN A 231 -1.60 -19.23 -13.54
N TYR A 232 -2.32 -19.19 -14.68
CA TYR A 232 -2.02 -20.02 -15.85
C TYR A 232 -1.91 -19.25 -17.17
N GLY A 233 -1.87 -17.91 -17.16
CA GLY A 233 -1.84 -17.16 -18.40
C GLY A 233 -1.97 -15.65 -18.24
N TYR A 234 -2.26 -14.99 -19.36
CA TYR A 234 -2.50 -13.56 -19.44
C TYR A 234 -3.96 -13.28 -19.71
N TRP A 235 -4.58 -12.40 -18.92
CA TRP A 235 -5.85 -11.77 -19.28
C TRP A 235 -5.58 -10.44 -19.97
N ILE A 236 -6.36 -10.11 -21.01
CA ILE A 236 -6.16 -8.92 -21.85
C ILE A 236 -7.52 -8.33 -22.24
N LYS A 237 -7.78 -7.08 -21.88
CA LYS A 237 -8.98 -6.30 -22.21
C LYS A 237 -8.76 -5.51 -23.50
N VAL A 238 -9.49 -5.86 -24.56
CA VAL A 238 -9.34 -5.31 -25.91
C VAL A 238 -10.52 -4.43 -26.35
N ALA A 239 -11.46 -4.13 -25.45
CA ALA A 239 -12.71 -3.43 -25.77
C ALA A 239 -12.51 -2.05 -26.42
N ASP A 240 -11.46 -1.32 -26.00
CA ASP A 240 -11.05 -0.01 -26.51
C ASP A 240 -10.02 -0.10 -27.66
N LYS A 241 -9.43 -1.29 -27.88
CA LYS A 241 -8.39 -1.53 -28.91
C LYS A 241 -8.91 -2.25 -30.15
N GLY A 242 -10.06 -2.92 -30.07
CA GLY A 242 -10.55 -3.81 -31.13
C GLY A 242 -9.82 -5.15 -31.14
N SER A 243 -9.87 -5.88 -32.27
CA SER A 243 -9.16 -7.17 -32.38
C SER A 243 -7.65 -6.96 -32.49
N ILE A 244 -6.87 -7.77 -31.76
CA ILE A 244 -5.40 -7.67 -31.71
C ILE A 244 -4.70 -9.01 -31.96
N ASN A 245 -3.42 -8.95 -32.32
CA ASN A 245 -2.50 -10.08 -32.24
C ASN A 245 -1.58 -9.93 -31.03
N VAL A 246 -1.38 -11.03 -30.31
CA VAL A 246 -0.51 -11.12 -29.14
C VAL A 246 0.56 -12.16 -29.41
N LYS A 247 1.81 -11.72 -29.50
CA LYS A 247 2.97 -12.60 -29.69
C LYS A 247 3.61 -12.87 -28.33
N LEU A 248 3.62 -14.14 -27.92
CA LEU A 248 4.37 -14.62 -26.76
C LEU A 248 5.70 -15.17 -27.25
N ALA A 249 6.80 -14.59 -26.79
CA ALA A 249 8.15 -14.95 -27.21
C ALA A 249 8.98 -15.43 -26.02
N LEU A 250 9.87 -16.40 -26.23
CA LEU A 250 10.77 -16.88 -25.18
C LEU A 250 11.82 -15.81 -24.87
N LYS A 251 11.98 -15.47 -23.58
CA LYS A 251 12.94 -14.46 -23.13
C LYS A 251 14.37 -14.85 -23.55
N ASN A 252 15.13 -13.89 -24.07
CA ASN A 252 16.48 -14.08 -24.65
C ASN A 252 16.54 -14.95 -25.93
N HIS A 253 15.41 -15.46 -26.42
CA HIS A 253 15.30 -16.27 -27.65
C HIS A 253 14.02 -15.91 -28.41
N GLU A 254 13.78 -14.62 -28.67
CA GLU A 254 12.47 -14.15 -29.15
C GLU A 254 12.05 -14.66 -30.54
N ASN A 255 13.01 -15.21 -31.29
CA ASN A 255 12.74 -15.96 -32.52
C ASN A 255 11.90 -17.24 -32.26
N VAL A 256 11.90 -17.75 -31.03
CA VAL A 256 11.03 -18.82 -30.55
C VAL A 256 9.78 -18.17 -29.94
N ASN A 257 8.72 -18.09 -30.74
CA ASN A 257 7.49 -17.44 -30.34
C ASN A 257 6.24 -18.17 -30.87
N THR A 258 5.10 -17.76 -30.36
CA THR A 258 3.77 -18.11 -30.86
C THR A 258 2.89 -16.86 -30.87
N VAL A 259 1.93 -16.81 -31.79
CA VAL A 259 1.04 -15.66 -31.96
C VAL A 259 -0.39 -16.11 -31.72
N TYR A 260 -1.09 -15.36 -30.88
CA TYR A 260 -2.51 -15.49 -30.62
C TYR A 260 -3.26 -14.34 -31.30
N THR A 261 -4.46 -14.59 -31.80
CA THR A 261 -5.39 -13.55 -32.25
C THR A 261 -6.53 -13.45 -31.26
N ILE A 262 -6.66 -12.30 -30.59
CA ILE A 262 -7.83 -11.98 -29.78
C ILE A 262 -8.81 -11.23 -30.67
N THR A 263 -9.97 -11.83 -30.95
CA THR A 263 -11.04 -11.22 -31.72
C THR A 263 -12.05 -10.54 -30.81
N TYR A 264 -12.45 -9.33 -31.19
CA TYR A 264 -13.50 -8.56 -30.51
C TYR A 264 -14.37 -7.87 -31.55
N SER A 265 -15.69 -8.00 -31.38
CA SER A 265 -16.69 -7.35 -32.21
C SER A 265 -17.73 -6.66 -31.33
N ASP A 266 -17.74 -5.33 -31.35
CA ASP A 266 -18.75 -4.51 -30.71
C ASP A 266 -19.90 -4.30 -31.71
N THR A 267 -21.06 -4.91 -31.46
CA THR A 267 -22.20 -4.83 -32.39
C THR A 267 -23.19 -3.82 -31.84
N GLU A 268 -23.47 -2.74 -32.58
CA GLU A 268 -24.48 -1.75 -32.17
C GLU A 268 -25.84 -2.42 -32.01
N ARG A 269 -26.52 -2.11 -30.89
CA ARG A 269 -27.84 -2.66 -30.59
C ARG A 269 -28.91 -1.95 -31.40
N GLY A 270 -29.79 -2.75 -32.03
CA GLY A 270 -31.00 -2.24 -32.66
C GLY A 270 -32.17 -2.04 -31.70
N ASP A 271 -32.07 -2.53 -30.45
CA ASP A 271 -33.10 -2.48 -29.42
C ASP A 271 -32.46 -2.38 -28.03
N TYR A 272 -33.03 -1.54 -27.16
CA TYR A 272 -32.53 -1.23 -25.82
C TYR A 272 -33.46 -1.68 -24.69
N LYS A 273 -34.49 -2.47 -25.01
CA LYS A 273 -35.45 -2.96 -24.02
C LYS A 273 -34.82 -3.90 -23.00
N LEU A 274 -35.09 -3.69 -21.71
CA LEU A 274 -34.54 -4.51 -20.64
C LEU A 274 -35.35 -5.77 -20.37
N TYR A 275 -34.65 -6.88 -20.12
CA TYR A 275 -35.23 -8.15 -19.66
C TYR A 275 -34.44 -8.68 -18.45
N PRO A 276 -35.12 -9.22 -17.42
CA PRO A 276 -34.43 -9.72 -16.23
C PRO A 276 -33.45 -10.83 -16.58
N ASN A 277 -32.25 -10.74 -16.00
CA ASN A 277 -31.25 -11.79 -16.07
C ASN A 277 -31.29 -12.62 -14.79
N GLY A 278 -31.96 -13.77 -14.85
CA GLY A 278 -32.17 -14.62 -13.69
C GLY A 278 -33.32 -14.15 -12.80
N SER A 279 -33.18 -14.40 -11.50
CA SER A 279 -34.19 -14.06 -10.49
C SER A 279 -34.23 -12.56 -10.23
N THR A 280 -35.43 -11.99 -10.12
CA THR A 280 -35.62 -10.63 -9.59
C THR A 280 -35.74 -10.60 -8.07
N THR A 281 -35.72 -11.77 -7.41
CA THR A 281 -35.57 -11.88 -5.95
C THR A 281 -34.16 -12.34 -5.64
N ILE A 282 -33.39 -11.47 -4.97
CA ILE A 282 -32.01 -11.71 -4.58
C ILE A 282 -31.99 -11.91 -3.06
N VAL A 283 -31.40 -13.01 -2.60
CA VAL A 283 -31.34 -13.35 -1.17
C VAL A 283 -29.91 -13.15 -0.69
N ALA A 284 -29.74 -12.38 0.38
CA ALA A 284 -28.45 -12.17 1.01
C ALA A 284 -27.93 -13.46 1.65
N ASP A 285 -26.61 -13.68 1.58
CA ASP A 285 -25.96 -14.72 2.36
C ASP A 285 -26.19 -14.50 3.85
N SER A 286 -26.58 -15.56 4.56
CA SER A 286 -27.01 -15.47 5.95
C SER A 286 -25.92 -15.07 6.93
N THR A 287 -24.64 -15.19 6.56
CA THR A 287 -23.50 -14.94 7.44
C THR A 287 -22.85 -13.59 7.13
N SER A 288 -22.59 -13.35 5.85
CA SER A 288 -21.85 -12.19 5.37
C SER A 288 -22.76 -11.03 4.97
N GLY A 289 -24.05 -11.29 4.74
CA GLY A 289 -24.99 -10.33 4.16
C GLY A 289 -24.66 -10.00 2.71
N ALA A 290 -23.72 -10.70 2.07
CA ALA A 290 -23.34 -10.44 0.69
C ALA A 290 -24.43 -10.90 -0.27
N CYS A 291 -24.71 -10.10 -1.29
CA CYS A 291 -25.38 -10.59 -2.49
C CYS A 291 -24.94 -9.81 -3.73
N GLY A 292 -25.30 -10.35 -4.89
CA GLY A 292 -25.04 -9.69 -6.16
C GLY A 292 -26.19 -9.92 -7.14
N LEU A 293 -26.31 -8.99 -8.08
CA LEU A 293 -27.20 -9.10 -9.23
C LEU A 293 -26.38 -8.90 -10.50
N VAL A 294 -26.65 -9.71 -11.53
CA VAL A 294 -26.12 -9.45 -12.87
C VAL A 294 -27.07 -8.51 -13.59
N PHE A 295 -26.53 -7.53 -14.34
CA PHE A 295 -27.38 -6.58 -15.07
C PHE A 295 -28.39 -7.29 -15.99
N PRO A 296 -29.59 -6.70 -16.18
CA PRO A 296 -30.57 -7.21 -17.12
C PRO A 296 -30.04 -7.25 -18.56
N TYR A 297 -30.60 -8.15 -19.36
CA TYR A 297 -30.32 -8.20 -20.79
C TYR A 297 -30.86 -6.95 -21.49
N ILE A 298 -30.20 -6.53 -22.57
CA ILE A 298 -30.62 -5.41 -23.42
C ILE A 298 -31.02 -5.93 -24.81
N GLY A 299 -32.27 -5.67 -25.20
CA GLY A 299 -32.90 -5.94 -26.51
C GLY A 299 -33.70 -7.25 -26.60
N GLN A 300 -34.44 -7.45 -27.71
CA GLN A 300 -34.56 -8.74 -28.41
C GLN A 300 -34.91 -9.97 -27.56
N ASN A 301 -33.87 -10.69 -27.15
CA ASN A 301 -33.94 -11.96 -26.41
C ASN A 301 -32.69 -12.13 -25.53
N ASN A 302 -32.69 -13.14 -24.64
CA ASN A 302 -31.55 -13.52 -23.78
C ASN A 302 -30.23 -13.81 -24.53
N ASN A 303 -30.25 -13.84 -25.87
CA ASN A 303 -29.09 -14.02 -26.75
C ASN A 303 -28.51 -12.71 -27.31
N ASP A 304 -29.25 -11.59 -27.26
CA ASP A 304 -28.78 -10.28 -27.73
C ASP A 304 -27.93 -9.55 -26.66
N GLY A 305 -27.99 -10.07 -25.43
CA GLY A 305 -26.81 -10.31 -24.60
C GLY A 305 -26.45 -9.18 -23.64
N LEU A 306 -25.80 -9.59 -22.57
CA LEU A 306 -25.35 -8.78 -21.44
C LEU A 306 -24.76 -7.42 -21.85
N PRO A 307 -24.84 -6.40 -20.99
CA PRO A 307 -24.27 -5.09 -21.26
C PRO A 307 -22.76 -5.16 -21.51
N THR A 308 -22.24 -4.21 -22.28
CA THR A 308 -20.80 -3.97 -22.45
C THR A 308 -20.35 -2.81 -21.58
N ASN A 309 -19.03 -2.61 -21.42
CA ASN A 309 -18.47 -1.52 -20.61
C ASN A 309 -19.00 -0.13 -21.05
N LYS A 310 -19.14 0.08 -22.36
CA LYS A 310 -19.61 1.35 -22.94
C LYS A 310 -21.06 1.68 -22.58
N GLU A 311 -21.81 0.69 -22.10
CA GLU A 311 -23.23 0.80 -21.81
C GLU A 311 -23.51 1.00 -20.32
N LEU A 312 -22.52 0.78 -19.45
CA LEU A 312 -22.69 0.87 -17.99
C LEU A 312 -23.13 2.26 -17.55
N ASP A 313 -22.51 3.30 -18.13
CA ASP A 313 -22.81 4.71 -17.89
C ASP A 313 -24.23 5.12 -18.29
N ASN A 314 -24.91 4.31 -19.12
CA ASN A 314 -26.28 4.58 -19.54
C ASN A 314 -27.31 3.99 -18.58
N PHE A 315 -26.94 3.04 -17.72
CA PHE A 315 -27.91 2.48 -16.77
C PHE A 315 -28.29 3.48 -15.69
N VAL A 316 -29.57 3.54 -15.38
CA VAL A 316 -30.11 4.32 -14.27
C VAL A 316 -30.49 3.35 -13.16
N ILE A 317 -29.73 3.38 -12.06
CA ILE A 317 -29.90 2.47 -10.93
C ILE A 317 -30.59 3.24 -9.81
N GLN A 318 -31.77 2.77 -9.38
CA GLN A 318 -32.58 3.50 -8.41
C GLN A 318 -32.97 2.64 -7.21
N TYR A 319 -32.76 3.19 -6.02
CA TYR A 319 -33.19 2.64 -4.74
C TYR A 319 -34.57 3.17 -4.37
N TYR A 320 -35.40 2.34 -3.72
CA TYR A 320 -36.69 2.79 -3.20
C TYR A 320 -36.56 3.17 -1.72
N ASP A 321 -36.71 4.46 -1.40
CA ASP A 321 -36.52 5.00 -0.05
C ASP A 321 -37.75 4.86 0.87
N GLY A 322 -38.81 4.18 0.41
CA GLY A 322 -40.09 4.08 1.10
C GLY A 322 -41.16 5.00 0.53
N ASN A 323 -40.77 6.07 -0.16
CA ASN A 323 -41.68 7.03 -0.80
C ASN A 323 -41.45 7.10 -2.31
N ASP A 324 -40.21 7.32 -2.73
CA ASP A 324 -39.82 7.59 -4.11
C ASP A 324 -38.64 6.71 -4.58
N TRP A 325 -38.42 6.71 -5.90
CA TRP A 325 -37.22 6.12 -6.50
C TRP A 325 -36.12 7.16 -6.60
N VAL A 326 -35.00 6.90 -5.92
CA VAL A 326 -33.84 7.80 -5.82
C VAL A 326 -32.64 7.18 -6.51
N ASN A 327 -31.69 8.00 -6.98
CA ASN A 327 -30.46 7.45 -7.53
C ASN A 327 -29.72 6.66 -6.43
N LEU A 328 -29.28 5.43 -6.71
CA LEU A 328 -28.55 4.63 -5.74
C LEU A 328 -27.26 5.33 -5.27
N GLY A 329 -26.60 6.05 -6.17
CA GLY A 329 -25.38 6.83 -5.87
C GLY A 329 -25.61 8.08 -5.01
N ASP A 330 -26.87 8.50 -4.79
CA ASP A 330 -27.20 9.53 -3.79
C ASP A 330 -27.24 8.89 -2.41
N SER A 331 -26.05 8.67 -1.82
CA SER A 331 -25.87 7.97 -0.53
C SER A 331 -26.62 8.64 0.62
N SER A 332 -26.86 9.96 0.55
CA SER A 332 -27.62 10.71 1.55
C SER A 332 -29.08 10.25 1.65
N ARG A 333 -29.65 9.80 0.52
CA ARG A 333 -31.03 9.31 0.43
C ARG A 333 -31.11 7.79 0.40
N SER A 334 -30.18 7.13 -0.29
CA SER A 334 -30.19 5.68 -0.45
C SER A 334 -29.65 4.95 0.78
N GLY A 335 -28.77 5.58 1.55
CA GLY A 335 -28.00 4.93 2.62
C GLY A 335 -26.96 3.92 2.11
N TRP A 336 -26.76 3.83 0.79
CA TRP A 336 -25.80 2.93 0.13
C TRP A 336 -24.57 3.72 -0.34
N PHE A 337 -23.39 3.20 -0.02
CA PHE A 337 -22.11 3.83 -0.30
C PHE A 337 -21.39 3.06 -1.40
N TYR A 338 -21.01 3.76 -2.46
CA TYR A 338 -20.27 3.13 -3.56
C TYR A 338 -18.86 2.79 -3.08
N GLN A 339 -18.39 1.60 -3.45
CA GLN A 339 -17.06 1.09 -3.14
C GLN A 339 -16.47 0.50 -4.42
N GLY A 340 -15.64 1.29 -5.11
CA GLY A 340 -14.99 0.86 -6.35
C GLY A 340 -13.95 -0.25 -6.14
N ASN A 341 -13.39 -0.35 -4.94
CA ASN A 341 -12.27 -1.24 -4.59
C ASN A 341 -12.71 -2.51 -3.85
N GLY A 342 -14.01 -2.83 -3.87
CA GLY A 342 -14.57 -4.02 -3.20
C GLY A 342 -15.12 -3.74 -1.79
N TYR A 343 -15.60 -4.79 -1.13
CA TYR A 343 -16.26 -4.67 0.18
C TYR A 343 -15.27 -4.36 1.31
N VAL A 344 -15.49 -3.25 2.00
CA VAL A 344 -14.75 -2.82 3.19
C VAL A 344 -15.39 -3.46 4.42
N LYS A 345 -14.82 -4.58 4.86
CA LYS A 345 -15.31 -5.35 6.01
C LYS A 345 -15.29 -4.57 7.33
N SER A 346 -14.50 -3.50 7.47
CA SER A 346 -14.45 -2.65 8.67
C SER A 346 -15.51 -1.54 8.69
N SER A 347 -16.18 -1.27 7.57
CA SER A 347 -17.16 -0.19 7.49
C SER A 347 -18.55 -0.66 7.95
N SER A 348 -19.17 0.13 8.81
CA SER A 348 -20.56 -0.07 9.23
C SER A 348 -21.59 0.36 8.16
N LYS A 349 -21.15 0.87 7.01
CA LYS A 349 -22.07 1.33 5.96
C LYS A 349 -22.56 0.18 5.10
N ASN A 350 -23.76 0.32 4.55
CA ASN A 350 -24.23 -0.52 3.44
C ASN A 350 -23.44 -0.14 2.20
N GLN A 351 -22.74 -1.09 1.59
CA GLN A 351 -21.83 -0.83 0.49
C GLN A 351 -22.30 -1.51 -0.78
N TRP A 352 -22.03 -0.88 -1.92
CA TRP A 352 -22.30 -1.46 -3.23
C TRP A 352 -21.17 -1.13 -4.21
N GLY A 353 -21.02 -1.94 -5.24
CA GLY A 353 -20.07 -1.67 -6.32
C GLY A 353 -20.38 -2.47 -7.56
N TYR A 354 -19.55 -2.29 -8.59
CA TYR A 354 -19.63 -3.08 -9.82
C TYR A 354 -18.70 -4.30 -9.71
N PHE A 355 -19.09 -5.40 -10.33
CA PHE A 355 -18.19 -6.52 -10.64
C PHE A 355 -18.25 -6.83 -12.14
N ASP A 356 -17.16 -7.39 -12.69
CA ASP A 356 -17.02 -7.72 -14.11
C ASP A 356 -16.55 -9.16 -14.39
N ASP A 357 -16.88 -10.11 -13.49
CA ASP A 357 -16.60 -11.56 -13.56
C ASP A 357 -17.20 -12.23 -14.80
N TYR A 358 -16.63 -11.94 -15.97
CA TYR A 358 -17.11 -12.29 -17.31
C TYR A 358 -18.47 -11.67 -17.71
N VAL A 359 -19.18 -11.07 -16.74
CA VAL A 359 -20.47 -10.39 -16.88
C VAL A 359 -20.51 -9.18 -15.96
N TYR A 360 -21.16 -8.09 -16.38
CA TYR A 360 -21.33 -6.94 -15.49
C TYR A 360 -22.48 -7.13 -14.52
N GLY A 361 -22.26 -6.75 -13.27
CA GLY A 361 -23.28 -6.76 -12.23
C GLY A 361 -22.99 -5.77 -11.10
N LEU A 362 -23.88 -5.78 -10.12
CA LEU A 362 -23.77 -5.00 -8.89
C LEU A 362 -23.63 -5.97 -7.71
N TRP A 363 -22.66 -5.72 -6.83
CA TRP A 363 -22.57 -6.38 -5.53
C TRP A 363 -23.09 -5.45 -4.43
N PHE A 364 -23.61 -6.03 -3.35
CA PHE A 364 -24.13 -5.34 -2.17
C PHE A 364 -23.69 -6.08 -0.91
N GLN A 365 -23.17 -5.35 0.09
CA GLN A 365 -22.79 -5.93 1.36
C GLN A 365 -22.62 -4.87 2.48
N PRO A 366 -23.05 -5.14 3.73
CA PRO A 366 -23.97 -6.20 4.13
C PRO A 366 -25.43 -5.80 3.83
N VAL A 367 -26.24 -6.75 3.36
CA VAL A 367 -27.68 -6.59 3.17
C VAL A 367 -28.41 -7.20 4.36
N THR A 368 -28.68 -6.39 5.40
CA THR A 368 -29.33 -6.85 6.64
C THR A 368 -30.85 -6.74 6.62
N GLU A 369 -31.40 -5.91 5.73
CA GLU A 369 -32.83 -5.64 5.61
C GLU A 369 -33.31 -5.81 4.17
N ASP A 370 -34.60 -6.06 4.01
CA ASP A 370 -35.23 -6.12 2.69
C ASP A 370 -35.22 -4.74 2.03
N PHE A 371 -34.81 -4.67 0.77
CA PHE A 371 -34.90 -3.43 0.00
C PHE A 371 -35.28 -3.68 -1.46
N ARG A 372 -35.63 -2.61 -2.17
CA ARG A 372 -36.00 -2.68 -3.58
C ARG A 372 -35.11 -1.78 -4.42
N LEU A 373 -34.79 -2.28 -5.60
CA LEU A 373 -33.98 -1.59 -6.58
C LEU A 373 -34.65 -1.73 -7.95
N ARG A 374 -34.56 -0.71 -8.80
CA ARG A 374 -34.89 -0.85 -10.21
C ARG A 374 -33.72 -0.40 -11.07
N ILE A 375 -33.47 -1.15 -12.13
CA ILE A 375 -32.43 -0.88 -13.12
C ILE A 375 -33.14 -0.52 -14.42
N GLY A 376 -32.97 0.73 -14.86
CA GLY A 376 -33.50 1.24 -16.11
C GLY A 376 -32.42 1.50 -17.15
N TYR A 377 -32.83 1.56 -18.42
CA TYR A 377 -31.96 1.94 -19.52
C TYR A 377 -32.70 2.92 -20.45
N PRO A 378 -32.10 4.08 -20.83
CA PRO A 378 -32.72 5.05 -21.71
C PRO A 378 -33.05 4.46 -23.09
N GLU A 379 -34.29 4.62 -23.55
CA GLU A 379 -34.78 4.06 -24.83
C GLU A 379 -34.02 4.60 -26.07
N ASN A 380 -33.32 5.73 -25.93
CA ASN A 380 -32.55 6.38 -26.97
C ASN A 380 -31.02 6.21 -26.82
N SER A 381 -30.58 5.33 -25.90
CA SER A 381 -29.17 5.08 -25.54
C SER A 381 -28.35 6.33 -25.17
N LYS A 382 -29.02 7.42 -24.76
CA LYS A 382 -28.35 8.63 -24.27
C LYS A 382 -28.22 8.58 -22.77
N LYS A 383 -26.99 8.80 -22.28
CA LYS A 383 -26.71 9.13 -20.89
C LYS A 383 -27.68 10.22 -20.40
N ASP A 384 -28.20 10.02 -19.19
CA ASP A 384 -29.20 10.88 -18.53
C ASP A 384 -30.58 10.97 -19.23
N GLY A 385 -30.85 10.08 -20.20
CA GLY A 385 -32.17 9.98 -20.82
C GLY A 385 -33.23 9.41 -19.86
N ALA A 386 -34.50 9.72 -20.13
CA ALA A 386 -35.60 9.15 -19.37
C ALA A 386 -35.71 7.63 -19.64
N ILE A 387 -35.80 6.83 -18.57
CA ILE A 387 -35.98 5.38 -18.66
C ILE A 387 -37.43 4.96 -18.94
N ASN A 388 -38.41 5.83 -18.69
CA ASN A 388 -39.85 5.55 -18.84
C ASN A 388 -40.23 4.21 -18.18
N ASP A 389 -40.86 3.30 -18.94
CA ASP A 389 -41.26 1.96 -18.51
C ASP A 389 -40.18 0.90 -18.81
N ASN A 390 -38.99 1.30 -19.28
CA ASN A 390 -37.90 0.41 -19.63
C ASN A 390 -36.99 0.14 -18.43
N TYR A 391 -37.49 -0.65 -17.47
CA TYR A 391 -36.76 -1.04 -16.28
C TYR A 391 -37.09 -2.47 -15.82
N VAL A 392 -36.19 -3.03 -15.02
CA VAL A 392 -36.41 -4.28 -14.27
C VAL A 392 -36.33 -3.95 -12.78
N GLU A 393 -37.36 -4.34 -12.03
CA GLU A 393 -37.39 -4.21 -10.56
C GLU A 393 -36.87 -5.49 -9.90
N TYR A 394 -36.12 -5.30 -8.82
CA TYR A 394 -35.49 -6.33 -8.02
C TYR A 394 -35.90 -6.15 -6.55
N GLN A 395 -36.21 -7.27 -5.89
CA GLN A 395 -36.45 -7.37 -4.46
C GLN A 395 -35.25 -8.06 -3.82
N PHE A 396 -34.66 -7.42 -2.83
CA PHE A 396 -33.61 -7.98 -2.00
C PHE A 396 -34.22 -8.48 -0.69
N VAL A 397 -33.82 -9.68 -0.28
CA VAL A 397 -34.18 -10.27 1.01
C VAL A 397 -32.95 -10.18 1.91
N GLY A 398 -33.07 -9.44 3.00
CA GLY A 398 -31.98 -9.20 3.94
C GLY A 398 -31.67 -10.41 4.82
N ALA A 399 -30.44 -10.44 5.34
CA ALA A 399 -29.98 -11.37 6.36
C ALA A 399 -29.81 -10.59 7.68
N PRO A 400 -30.82 -10.59 8.58
CA PRO A 400 -30.80 -9.76 9.79
C PRO A 400 -29.63 -10.05 10.74
N ASP A 401 -29.10 -11.28 10.69
CA ASP A 401 -28.00 -11.75 11.53
C ASP A 401 -26.63 -11.67 10.84
N ALA A 402 -26.56 -11.07 9.65
CA ALA A 402 -25.29 -10.90 8.93
C ALA A 402 -24.33 -10.00 9.72
N TYR A 403 -23.05 -10.35 9.71
CA TYR A 403 -22.02 -9.58 10.41
C TYR A 403 -21.95 -8.14 9.89
N ARG A 404 -22.13 -7.16 10.78
CA ARG A 404 -21.82 -5.76 10.54
C ARG A 404 -20.76 -5.28 11.55
N PRO A 405 -19.79 -4.45 11.15
CA PRO A 405 -18.80 -3.84 12.05
C PRO A 405 -19.35 -2.94 13.15
N GLU A 406 -20.67 -2.82 13.31
CA GLU A 406 -21.28 -2.13 14.44
C GLU A 406 -21.03 -2.83 15.79
N ASP A 407 -20.44 -4.03 15.78
CA ASP A 407 -19.83 -4.68 16.95
C ASP A 407 -18.43 -4.12 17.32
N VAL A 408 -17.87 -3.22 16.51
CA VAL A 408 -16.59 -2.54 16.76
C VAL A 408 -16.87 -1.08 17.13
N PRO A 409 -16.44 -0.57 18.31
CA PRO A 409 -16.73 0.80 18.73
C PRO A 409 -16.25 1.85 17.71
N MET A 410 -17.18 2.66 17.22
CA MET A 410 -16.98 3.78 16.30
C MET A 410 -17.15 5.12 17.02
N ASP A 411 -16.66 5.20 18.25
CA ASP A 411 -16.87 6.36 19.11
C ASP A 411 -16.20 7.60 18.50
N ASN A 412 -16.95 8.70 18.39
CA ASN A 412 -16.43 9.97 17.93
C ASN A 412 -15.45 10.58 18.96
N ILE A 413 -14.49 11.34 18.46
CA ILE A 413 -13.49 12.03 19.28
C ILE A 413 -13.66 13.54 19.23
N GLN A 414 -13.16 14.24 20.24
CA GLN A 414 -13.02 15.70 20.19
C GLN A 414 -11.75 16.07 19.42
N VAL A 415 -11.86 17.05 18.52
CA VAL A 415 -10.73 17.61 17.76
C VAL A 415 -10.55 19.09 18.10
N GLY A 416 -9.30 19.56 18.06
CA GLY A 416 -9.00 20.98 18.24
C GLY A 416 -9.24 21.78 16.96
N GLY A 417 -9.93 22.92 17.05
CA GLY A 417 -10.05 23.87 15.93
C GLY A 417 -8.81 24.76 15.76
N ALA A 418 -8.86 25.73 14.83
CA ALA A 418 -7.83 26.75 14.67
C ALA A 418 -7.53 27.46 16.01
N GLY A 419 -6.25 27.56 16.38
CA GLY A 419 -5.81 28.22 17.62
C GLY A 419 -6.22 27.49 18.92
N SER A 420 -6.69 26.25 18.84
CA SER A 420 -6.91 25.40 20.02
C SER A 420 -5.58 25.08 20.73
N ASP A 421 -5.60 25.05 22.06
CA ASP A 421 -4.44 24.63 22.86
C ASP A 421 -4.13 23.15 22.60
N ALA A 422 -2.97 22.89 22.02
CA ALA A 422 -2.49 21.54 21.72
C ALA A 422 -2.33 20.67 22.99
N ASN A 423 -2.29 21.24 24.19
CA ASN A 423 -2.20 20.48 25.44
C ASN A 423 -3.57 20.14 26.06
N ALA A 424 -4.68 20.66 25.51
CA ALA A 424 -5.99 20.62 26.15
C ALA A 424 -6.85 19.39 25.78
N LEU A 425 -6.23 18.27 25.39
CA LEU A 425 -6.96 17.06 25.00
C LEU A 425 -7.06 16.09 26.20
N GLU A 426 -8.26 15.95 26.77
CA GLU A 426 -8.49 15.09 27.95
C GLU A 426 -8.13 13.62 27.67
N GLY A 427 -7.34 13.01 28.55
CA GLY A 427 -6.87 11.61 28.42
C GLY A 427 -5.66 11.43 27.49
N TRP A 428 -5.14 12.52 26.92
CA TRP A 428 -4.03 12.51 25.98
C TRP A 428 -2.97 13.54 26.36
N THR A 429 -1.71 13.09 26.37
CA THR A 429 -0.55 13.97 26.54
C THR A 429 0.06 14.29 25.17
N LEU A 430 0.27 15.58 24.88
CA LEU A 430 0.97 16.02 23.67
C LEU A 430 2.40 15.46 23.64
N TYR A 431 2.74 14.76 22.57
CA TYR A 431 4.05 14.16 22.34
C TYR A 431 4.90 15.00 21.39
N TYR A 432 4.30 15.48 20.30
CA TYR A 432 4.95 16.31 19.30
C TYR A 432 3.92 17.20 18.60
N ASN A 433 4.32 18.38 18.15
CA ASN A 433 3.54 19.19 17.24
C ASN A 433 4.42 20.07 16.36
N ASP A 434 3.88 20.44 15.20
CA ASP A 434 4.30 21.60 14.43
C ASP A 434 3.05 22.40 14.06
N GLU A 435 3.02 23.68 14.46
CA GLU A 435 1.91 24.61 14.22
C GLU A 435 2.19 25.55 13.05
N PHE A 436 3.34 25.40 12.37
CA PHE A 436 3.74 26.19 11.19
C PHE A 436 3.60 27.72 11.36
N ASN A 437 3.70 28.22 12.59
CA ASN A 437 3.63 29.65 12.92
C ASN A 437 4.93 30.44 12.64
N GLY A 438 5.99 29.74 12.24
CA GLY A 438 7.28 30.33 11.91
C GLY A 438 7.30 31.03 10.54
N SER A 439 8.50 31.41 10.10
CA SER A 439 8.73 31.98 8.75
C SER A 439 9.44 31.01 7.80
N SER A 440 9.67 29.77 8.23
CA SER A 440 10.39 28.74 7.49
C SER A 440 10.08 27.36 8.07
N LEU A 441 10.28 26.33 7.26
CA LEU A 441 10.18 24.94 7.70
C LEU A 441 11.23 24.63 8.79
N ASP A 442 10.82 23.96 9.88
CA ASP A 442 11.77 23.51 10.90
C ASP A 442 12.55 22.28 10.42
N MET A 443 13.79 22.50 10.00
CA MET A 443 14.65 21.45 9.49
C MET A 443 15.12 20.46 10.57
N ASN A 444 14.89 20.72 11.86
CA ASN A 444 15.11 19.72 12.91
C ASN A 444 14.01 18.65 12.91
N SER A 445 12.83 18.99 12.41
CA SER A 445 11.67 18.10 12.34
C SER A 445 11.47 17.52 10.95
N TRP A 446 11.76 18.31 9.91
CA TRP A 446 11.42 17.98 8.52
C TRP A 446 12.63 17.92 7.59
N SER A 447 12.52 17.08 6.57
CA SER A 447 13.41 17.01 5.42
C SER A 447 12.59 17.11 4.13
N TYR A 448 13.12 17.80 3.12
CA TYR A 448 12.55 17.73 1.77
C TYR A 448 12.84 16.37 1.14
N ASN A 449 11.81 15.74 0.57
CA ASN A 449 11.96 14.49 -0.17
C ASN A 449 11.83 14.81 -1.67
N THR A 450 12.94 15.13 -2.32
CA THR A 450 12.95 15.64 -3.70
C THR A 450 13.12 14.56 -4.76
N GLY A 451 12.77 14.87 -6.01
CA GLY A 451 13.04 14.04 -7.19
C GLY A 451 11.79 13.44 -7.82
N PHE A 452 12.00 12.53 -8.77
CA PHE A 452 10.96 11.89 -9.58
C PHE A 452 11.07 10.36 -9.64
N LEU A 453 12.22 9.79 -9.25
CA LEU A 453 12.53 8.37 -9.33
C LEU A 453 12.71 7.82 -7.92
N LEU A 454 12.19 6.63 -7.64
CA LEU A 454 12.54 5.91 -6.41
C LEU A 454 14.01 5.47 -6.45
N ASP A 455 14.46 5.01 -7.62
CA ASP A 455 15.85 4.62 -7.87
C ASP A 455 16.36 5.34 -9.14
N PRO A 456 17.36 6.22 -9.02
CA PRO A 456 17.95 6.92 -10.16
C PRO A 456 18.53 6.01 -11.25
N SER A 457 18.85 4.76 -10.93
CA SER A 457 19.39 3.77 -11.86
C SER A 457 18.31 2.95 -12.59
N GLU A 458 17.05 3.06 -12.18
CA GLU A 458 15.94 2.29 -12.74
C GLU A 458 14.88 3.23 -13.32
N PRO A 459 14.90 3.52 -14.63
CA PRO A 459 13.95 4.43 -15.28
C PRO A 459 12.49 4.05 -15.08
N GLY A 460 12.19 2.76 -14.86
CA GLY A 460 10.85 2.25 -14.57
C GLY A 460 10.28 2.69 -13.23
N THR A 461 11.09 3.28 -12.34
CA THR A 461 10.65 3.80 -11.04
C THR A 461 10.22 5.26 -11.07
N ALA A 462 10.16 5.87 -12.26
CA ALA A 462 9.69 7.23 -12.44
C ALA A 462 8.23 7.38 -11.97
N GLY A 463 7.93 8.49 -11.30
CA GLY A 463 6.63 8.74 -10.71
C GLY A 463 6.40 7.97 -9.41
N TRP A 464 7.44 7.85 -8.58
CA TRP A 464 7.35 7.35 -7.19
C TRP A 464 6.74 5.95 -7.02
N GLY A 465 6.79 5.11 -8.07
CA GLY A 465 6.16 3.78 -8.08
C GLY A 465 4.67 3.78 -8.40
N ASN A 466 4.04 4.96 -8.44
CA ASN A 466 2.60 5.15 -8.67
C ASN A 466 2.28 5.81 -10.01
N ASN A 467 3.27 5.99 -10.90
CA ASN A 467 3.13 6.78 -12.13
C ASN A 467 2.64 8.22 -11.89
N GLU A 468 3.04 8.78 -10.74
CA GLU A 468 2.94 10.20 -10.43
C GLU A 468 3.64 11.02 -11.54
N LYS A 469 3.21 12.28 -11.74
CA LYS A 469 3.65 13.15 -12.85
C LYS A 469 4.39 14.39 -12.37
N GLU A 470 4.44 14.61 -11.07
CA GLU A 470 5.24 15.64 -10.45
C GLU A 470 6.65 15.16 -10.12
N TYR A 471 7.59 16.10 -10.06
CA TYR A 471 8.81 15.93 -9.28
C TYR A 471 8.76 16.81 -8.05
N TYR A 472 9.18 16.28 -6.92
CA TYR A 472 9.22 17.02 -5.66
C TYR A 472 10.49 17.89 -5.59
N THR A 473 10.35 19.10 -5.04
CA THR A 473 11.45 20.07 -4.93
C THR A 473 11.59 20.61 -3.50
N ASP A 474 12.71 21.28 -3.23
CA ASP A 474 12.98 22.09 -2.03
C ASP A 474 12.82 23.59 -2.29
N SER A 475 12.23 23.96 -3.44
CA SER A 475 12.03 25.36 -3.82
C SER A 475 10.93 26.00 -2.97
N LEU A 476 11.13 27.27 -2.61
CA LEU A 476 10.09 28.10 -1.99
C LEU A 476 8.88 28.34 -2.92
N GLU A 477 8.97 27.96 -4.20
CA GLU A 477 7.83 27.92 -5.10
C GLU A 477 6.88 26.75 -4.85
N ASN A 478 7.35 25.68 -4.21
CA ASN A 478 6.61 24.45 -3.97
C ASN A 478 6.42 24.14 -2.48
N VAL A 479 7.36 24.53 -1.63
CA VAL A 479 7.29 24.28 -0.17
C VAL A 479 7.72 25.51 0.61
N TYR A 480 6.81 26.10 1.37
CA TYR A 480 7.13 27.20 2.27
C TYR A 480 6.19 27.24 3.48
N VAL A 481 6.64 27.90 4.54
CA VAL A 481 5.81 28.21 5.71
C VAL A 481 5.50 29.70 5.70
N GLY A 482 4.23 30.05 5.78
CA GLY A 482 3.73 31.40 5.71
C GLY A 482 2.28 31.46 6.19
N ASP A 483 1.85 32.64 6.65
CA ASP A 483 0.45 32.89 7.05
C ASP A 483 -0.13 31.89 8.08
N GLY A 484 0.74 31.30 8.91
CA GLY A 484 0.37 30.30 9.92
C GLY A 484 0.08 28.91 9.34
N SER A 485 0.64 28.56 8.18
CA SER A 485 0.49 27.24 7.58
C SER A 485 1.72 26.82 6.78
N LEU A 486 1.88 25.51 6.61
CA LEU A 486 2.71 24.92 5.57
C LEU A 486 1.94 24.94 4.25
N HIS A 487 2.59 25.42 3.20
CA HIS A 487 2.08 25.39 1.83
C HIS A 487 2.84 24.34 1.03
N LEU A 488 2.11 23.40 0.44
CA LEU A 488 2.61 22.45 -0.56
C LEU A 488 1.94 22.76 -1.90
N VAL A 489 2.70 23.31 -2.84
CA VAL A 489 2.19 23.88 -4.08
C VAL A 489 2.63 23.03 -5.27
N ALA A 490 1.66 22.48 -6.00
CA ALA A 490 1.88 21.85 -7.29
C ALA A 490 1.81 22.90 -8.41
N LYS A 491 2.71 22.82 -9.41
CA LYS A 491 2.72 23.73 -10.57
C LYS A 491 3.00 22.98 -11.87
N HIS A 492 2.48 23.47 -12.98
CA HIS A 492 2.89 23.02 -14.31
C HIS A 492 4.28 23.59 -14.66
N GLN A 493 5.32 22.80 -14.41
CA GLN A 493 6.73 23.19 -14.57
C GLN A 493 7.57 21.99 -15.02
N PRO A 494 7.53 21.60 -16.31
CA PRO A 494 8.16 20.37 -16.77
C PRO A 494 9.67 20.32 -16.51
N HIS A 495 10.17 19.14 -16.10
CA HIS A 495 11.59 18.89 -15.87
C HIS A 495 12.00 17.49 -16.36
N THR A 496 13.14 17.42 -17.06
CA THR A 496 13.69 16.16 -17.56
C THR A 496 14.88 15.72 -16.70
N PHE A 497 14.75 14.54 -16.09
CA PHE A 497 15.81 13.85 -15.38
C PHE A 497 16.59 12.94 -16.33
N THR A 498 17.87 12.72 -16.02
CA THR A 498 18.71 11.74 -16.69
C THR A 498 19.06 10.66 -15.69
N CYS A 499 18.60 9.44 -15.95
CA CYS A 499 18.85 8.27 -15.11
C CYS A 499 20.34 7.89 -15.15
N THR A 500 20.78 7.19 -14.12
CA THR A 500 22.16 6.69 -13.98
C THR A 500 22.33 5.28 -14.55
N ASP A 501 21.32 4.77 -15.25
CA ASP A 501 21.41 3.51 -15.99
C ASP A 501 22.47 3.63 -17.11
N PRO A 502 23.05 2.51 -17.59
CA PRO A 502 24.08 2.55 -18.63
C PRO A 502 23.66 3.28 -19.92
N ALA A 503 22.36 3.36 -20.21
CA ALA A 503 21.85 4.05 -21.39
C ALA A 503 21.58 5.55 -21.15
N GLN A 504 21.71 6.05 -19.90
CA GLN A 504 21.40 7.43 -19.52
C GLN A 504 20.01 7.84 -19.97
N THR A 505 19.03 6.99 -19.67
CA THR A 505 17.65 7.15 -20.06
C THR A 505 17.10 8.48 -19.54
N LYS A 506 16.32 9.18 -20.37
CA LYS A 506 15.70 10.45 -19.99
C LYS A 506 14.24 10.23 -19.64
N VAL A 507 13.83 10.73 -18.48
CA VAL A 507 12.43 10.70 -18.02
C VAL A 507 11.99 12.14 -17.73
N THR A 508 10.74 12.47 -18.05
CA THR A 508 10.22 13.84 -17.87
C THR A 508 9.04 13.79 -16.91
N ALA A 509 9.07 14.67 -15.92
CA ALA A 509 7.93 15.01 -15.09
C ALA A 509 7.34 16.31 -15.62
N ASP A 510 6.01 16.40 -15.68
CA ASP A 510 5.31 17.56 -16.25
C ASP A 510 5.06 18.64 -15.19
N TYR A 511 5.01 18.25 -13.92
CA TYR A 511 4.65 19.13 -12.80
C TYR A 511 5.76 19.20 -11.76
N SER A 512 5.86 20.30 -11.02
CA SER A 512 6.66 20.38 -9.78
C SER A 512 5.72 20.35 -8.58
N SER A 513 6.17 19.81 -7.44
CA SER A 513 5.38 19.85 -6.20
C SER A 513 6.25 19.76 -4.94
N GLY A 514 5.61 19.69 -3.78
CA GLY A 514 6.23 19.57 -2.45
C GLY A 514 5.94 18.24 -1.77
N LYS A 515 6.99 17.64 -1.17
CA LYS A 515 6.91 16.50 -0.25
C LYS A 515 7.90 16.68 0.88
N ILE A 516 7.42 16.62 2.12
CA ILE A 516 8.26 16.68 3.31
C ILE A 516 8.07 15.42 4.16
N ILE A 517 9.15 15.01 4.81
CA ILE A 517 9.19 13.81 5.67
C ILE A 517 9.86 14.12 7.01
N SER A 518 9.47 13.41 8.05
CA SER A 518 10.13 13.48 9.36
C SER A 518 11.06 12.30 9.66
N LYS A 519 11.43 11.52 8.64
CA LYS A 519 12.28 10.33 8.77
C LYS A 519 13.55 10.63 9.54
N ASP A 520 13.89 9.75 10.49
CA ASP A 520 15.01 9.86 11.43
C ASP A 520 15.02 11.11 12.34
N LYS A 521 13.94 11.88 12.36
CA LYS A 521 13.78 13.10 13.16
C LYS A 521 12.63 12.98 14.16
N VAL A 522 11.40 12.88 13.65
CA VAL A 522 10.19 12.71 14.45
C VAL A 522 9.54 11.39 14.05
N LYS A 523 9.45 10.48 15.02
CA LYS A 523 8.84 9.17 14.85
C LYS A 523 8.14 8.72 16.12
N PHE A 524 7.13 7.87 15.95
CA PHE A 524 6.35 7.34 17.06
C PHE A 524 5.71 6.00 16.70
N THR A 525 5.52 5.16 17.72
CA THR A 525 4.66 3.97 17.65
C THR A 525 3.42 4.17 18.51
N TYR A 526 2.22 3.93 17.97
CA TYR A 526 0.93 4.12 18.65
C TYR A 526 0.61 5.56 19.06
N GLY A 527 -0.64 5.81 19.41
CA GLY A 527 -1.16 7.09 19.87
C GLY A 527 -2.11 7.72 18.87
N ARG A 528 -2.28 9.03 18.96
CA ARG A 528 -3.18 9.79 18.09
C ARG A 528 -2.39 10.80 17.29
N ILE A 529 -2.67 10.91 15.99
CA ILE A 529 -2.16 11.98 15.13
C ILE A 529 -3.31 12.76 14.53
N ASP A 530 -3.24 14.08 14.61
CA ASP A 530 -4.18 15.02 14.01
C ASP A 530 -3.44 15.91 13.01
N PHE A 531 -3.96 15.99 11.80
CA PHE A 531 -3.60 17.02 10.83
C PHE A 531 -4.78 17.95 10.61
N ARG A 532 -4.57 19.26 10.70
CA ARG A 532 -5.57 20.24 10.24
C ARG A 532 -5.14 20.80 8.91
N ALA A 533 -5.87 20.48 7.85
CA ALA A 533 -5.49 20.83 6.49
C ALA A 533 -6.69 21.23 5.64
N LYS A 534 -6.43 22.07 4.64
CA LYS A 534 -7.33 22.40 3.55
C LYS A 534 -6.73 21.88 2.25
N LEU A 535 -7.49 21.08 1.50
CA LEU A 535 -6.99 20.33 0.36
C LEU A 535 -7.38 21.00 -0.97
N PRO A 536 -6.59 20.85 -2.05
CA PRO A 536 -6.93 21.45 -3.34
C PRO A 536 -7.94 20.62 -4.13
N ALA A 537 -8.86 21.30 -4.81
CA ALA A 537 -9.70 20.70 -5.84
C ALA A 537 -9.06 20.77 -7.23
N GLY A 538 -9.28 19.74 -8.04
CA GLY A 538 -8.77 19.66 -9.42
C GLY A 538 -8.55 18.23 -9.90
N LYS A 539 -8.68 18.02 -11.22
CA LYS A 539 -8.37 16.71 -11.83
C LYS A 539 -6.91 16.35 -11.65
N GLY A 540 -6.65 15.09 -11.32
CA GLY A 540 -5.31 14.56 -11.14
C GLY A 540 -4.57 15.13 -9.93
N LEU A 541 -5.18 15.91 -9.05
CA LEU A 541 -4.53 16.30 -7.80
C LEU A 541 -4.72 15.20 -6.75
N TRP A 542 -3.65 14.86 -6.04
CA TRP A 542 -3.63 13.80 -5.04
C TRP A 542 -2.89 14.29 -3.78
N PRO A 543 -3.57 15.04 -2.89
CA PRO A 543 -3.05 15.36 -1.57
C PRO A 543 -3.00 14.11 -0.66
N ALA A 544 -1.94 13.99 0.13
CA ALA A 544 -1.76 12.89 1.08
C ALA A 544 -1.08 13.33 2.39
N LEU A 545 -1.58 12.77 3.50
CA LEU A 545 -1.09 12.89 4.87
C LEU A 545 -0.99 11.49 5.47
N TRP A 546 0.22 11.00 5.68
CA TRP A 546 0.45 9.56 5.84
C TRP A 546 1.74 9.25 6.58
N LEU A 547 1.93 7.98 6.90
CA LEU A 547 3.00 7.48 7.74
C LEU A 547 3.67 6.26 7.09
N LEU A 548 5.01 6.20 7.16
CA LEU A 548 5.80 5.02 6.79
C LEU A 548 6.69 4.57 7.95
N PRO A 549 7.09 3.29 8.00
CA PRO A 549 8.02 2.78 9.01
C PRO A 549 9.36 3.50 8.90
N ASN A 550 9.94 3.88 10.03
CA ASN A 550 11.28 4.46 10.05
C ASN A 550 12.32 3.45 9.55
N ASP A 551 12.09 2.17 9.84
CA ASP A 551 12.97 1.05 9.56
C ASP A 551 12.17 -0.13 8.95
N ASP A 552 12.67 -0.74 7.88
CA ASP A 552 12.01 -1.84 7.15
C ASP A 552 12.22 -3.21 7.83
N ILE A 553 11.76 -3.35 9.09
CA ILE A 553 12.04 -4.52 9.95
C ILE A 553 11.51 -5.84 9.38
N TYR A 554 10.39 -5.82 8.68
CA TYR A 554 9.70 -7.01 8.17
C TYR A 554 9.89 -7.21 6.66
N GLY A 555 10.81 -6.46 6.06
CA GLY A 555 11.02 -6.40 4.62
C GLY A 555 10.61 -5.06 4.01
N THR A 556 10.87 -4.89 2.72
CA THR A 556 10.48 -3.69 1.99
C THR A 556 8.97 -3.49 1.99
N TRP A 557 8.54 -2.33 1.51
CA TRP A 557 7.12 -2.03 1.36
C TRP A 557 6.36 -3.13 0.59
N ALA A 558 5.18 -3.57 1.03
CA ALA A 558 4.41 -3.11 2.19
C ALA A 558 4.55 -4.02 3.42
N ALA A 559 5.54 -4.94 3.44
CA ALA A 559 5.69 -5.90 4.53
C ALA A 559 5.97 -5.23 5.88
N SER A 560 6.57 -4.03 5.88
CA SER A 560 6.79 -3.19 7.06
C SER A 560 5.70 -2.13 7.30
N GLY A 561 4.65 -2.10 6.48
CA GLY A 561 3.44 -1.31 6.70
C GLY A 561 3.44 0.10 6.11
N GLU A 562 2.24 0.66 5.98
CA GLU A 562 1.94 2.06 5.63
C GLU A 562 0.62 2.43 6.30
N ILE A 563 0.50 3.66 6.83
CA ILE A 563 -0.76 4.19 7.39
C ILE A 563 -1.08 5.52 6.73
N ASP A 564 -2.10 5.53 5.88
CA ASP A 564 -2.62 6.73 5.24
C ASP A 564 -3.68 7.33 6.14
N VAL A 565 -3.35 8.44 6.80
CA VAL A 565 -4.28 9.16 7.68
C VAL A 565 -5.33 9.89 6.83
N MET A 566 -4.91 10.41 5.68
CA MET A 566 -5.80 11.00 4.68
C MET A 566 -5.14 10.93 3.30
N GLU A 567 -5.89 10.42 2.33
CA GLU A 567 -5.69 10.71 0.91
C GLU A 567 -6.98 11.25 0.30
N ALA A 568 -6.87 12.03 -0.78
CA ALA A 568 -8.05 12.48 -1.49
C ALA A 568 -7.81 12.59 -3.00
N ARG A 569 -8.89 12.45 -3.77
CA ARG A 569 -8.89 12.68 -5.22
C ARG A 569 -9.40 14.10 -5.46
N GLY A 570 -8.57 15.00 -5.96
CA GLY A 570 -8.91 16.41 -6.12
C GLY A 570 -10.19 16.68 -6.92
N ARG A 571 -10.60 15.76 -7.81
CA ARG A 571 -11.86 15.86 -8.58
C ARG A 571 -13.10 15.37 -7.83
N VAL A 572 -12.94 14.67 -6.72
CA VAL A 572 -14.01 14.09 -5.89
C VAL A 572 -14.00 14.80 -4.53
N THR A 573 -14.32 16.09 -4.56
CA THR A 573 -14.09 16.99 -3.41
C THR A 573 -14.91 16.66 -2.17
N ASN A 574 -15.99 15.90 -2.33
CA ASN A 574 -16.84 15.42 -1.25
C ASN A 574 -16.36 14.11 -0.61
N SER A 575 -15.13 13.64 -0.90
CA SER A 575 -14.60 12.39 -0.36
C SER A 575 -13.11 12.46 -0.02
N SER A 576 -12.73 11.82 1.08
CA SER A 576 -11.34 11.50 1.45
C SER A 576 -11.25 10.06 1.94
N SER A 577 -10.06 9.46 1.99
CA SER A 577 -9.87 8.06 2.39
C SER A 577 -8.84 7.93 3.52
N GLY A 578 -8.97 6.85 4.30
CA GLY A 578 -7.97 6.38 5.24
C GLY A 578 -7.68 4.91 5.00
N THR A 579 -6.41 4.54 4.93
CA THR A 579 -5.96 3.23 4.44
C THR A 579 -4.77 2.70 5.24
N ILE A 580 -4.63 1.38 5.30
CA ILE A 580 -3.38 0.71 5.66
C ILE A 580 -2.92 -0.19 4.53
N HIS A 581 -1.62 -0.21 4.25
CA HIS A 581 -0.98 -1.20 3.39
C HIS A 581 -0.15 -2.17 4.24
N TYR A 582 -0.27 -3.46 3.96
CA TYR A 582 0.37 -4.53 4.73
C TYR A 582 0.50 -5.82 3.90
N GLY A 583 0.83 -6.94 4.53
CA GLY A 583 0.94 -8.23 3.87
C GLY A 583 2.38 -8.51 3.43
N GLY A 584 2.58 -8.80 2.14
CA GLY A 584 3.91 -9.07 1.57
C GLY A 584 4.63 -7.83 1.07
N GLN A 585 5.88 -8.02 0.65
CA GLN A 585 6.60 -7.06 -0.18
C GLN A 585 5.90 -6.95 -1.53
N TRP A 586 5.99 -5.80 -2.20
CA TRP A 586 5.49 -5.67 -3.57
C TRP A 586 6.04 -6.80 -4.47
N PRO A 587 5.20 -7.44 -5.32
CA PRO A 587 3.78 -7.15 -5.58
C PRO A 587 2.79 -7.93 -4.68
N GLY A 588 3.26 -8.64 -3.66
CA GLY A 588 2.44 -9.44 -2.72
C GLY A 588 1.84 -8.63 -1.57
N ASN A 589 1.86 -7.30 -1.63
CA ASN A 589 1.18 -6.44 -0.67
C ASN A 589 -0.34 -6.50 -0.85
N THR A 590 -1.05 -6.13 0.20
CA THR A 590 -2.51 -5.89 0.19
C THR A 590 -2.80 -4.61 0.97
N TYR A 591 -4.06 -4.20 1.02
CA TYR A 591 -4.48 -3.02 1.76
C TYR A 591 -5.90 -3.19 2.32
N THR A 592 -6.23 -2.37 3.31
CA THR A 592 -7.61 -2.19 3.80
C THR A 592 -7.81 -0.73 4.13
N GLY A 593 -8.89 -0.13 3.63
CA GLY A 593 -9.21 1.26 3.87
C GLY A 593 -10.68 1.54 3.69
N ALA A 594 -11.09 2.79 3.97
CA ALA A 594 -12.46 3.26 3.78
C ALA A 594 -12.46 4.71 3.30
N ASP A 595 -13.56 5.11 2.67
CA ASP A 595 -13.82 6.50 2.30
C ASP A 595 -14.70 7.18 3.37
N TYR A 596 -14.34 8.41 3.71
CA TYR A 596 -15.20 9.38 4.38
C TYR A 596 -15.92 10.24 3.33
N ILE A 597 -17.25 10.27 3.40
CA ILE A 597 -18.07 11.12 2.54
C ILE A 597 -18.54 12.32 3.37
N PHE A 598 -18.21 13.51 2.89
CA PHE A 598 -18.57 14.76 3.53
C PHE A 598 -20.10 14.97 3.49
N PRO A 599 -20.75 15.30 4.63
CA PRO A 599 -22.21 15.46 4.68
C PRO A 599 -22.67 16.77 4.04
N ASP A 600 -23.96 16.84 3.70
CA ASP A 600 -24.68 18.08 3.34
C ASP A 600 -24.05 18.94 2.23
N GLY A 601 -23.30 18.33 1.31
CA GLY A 601 -22.65 19.02 0.19
C GLY A 601 -21.38 19.78 0.58
N SER A 602 -20.88 19.59 1.81
CA SER A 602 -19.53 20.04 2.20
C SER A 602 -18.44 19.26 1.43
N SER A 603 -17.25 19.85 1.36
CA SER A 603 -16.12 19.30 0.64
C SER A 603 -14.80 19.71 1.30
N PHE A 604 -13.73 18.95 1.06
CA PHE A 604 -12.43 19.20 1.66
C PHE A 604 -11.75 20.50 1.19
N ASP A 605 -12.24 21.11 0.11
CA ASP A 605 -11.66 22.29 -0.54
C ASP A 605 -12.34 23.60 -0.13
N ASP A 606 -13.46 23.52 0.56
CA ASP A 606 -14.19 24.69 1.04
C ASP A 606 -13.57 25.25 2.33
N ASP A 607 -13.16 24.40 3.28
CA ASP A 607 -12.59 24.80 4.58
C ASP A 607 -11.46 23.85 5.03
N TYR A 608 -10.80 24.19 6.14
CA TYR A 608 -9.91 23.30 6.84
C TYR A 608 -10.69 22.23 7.60
N HIS A 609 -10.23 21.00 7.50
CA HIS A 609 -10.75 19.85 8.24
C HIS A 609 -9.65 19.22 9.10
N VAL A 610 -10.05 18.53 10.17
CA VAL A 610 -9.12 17.78 11.02
C VAL A 610 -9.18 16.30 10.66
N TYR A 611 -8.14 15.81 10.02
CA TYR A 611 -7.94 14.40 9.69
C TYR A 611 -7.17 13.74 10.83
N SER A 612 -7.80 12.77 11.50
CA SER A 612 -7.20 12.12 12.66
C SER A 612 -7.07 10.62 12.46
N CYS A 613 -5.99 10.05 13.01
CA CYS A 613 -5.82 8.62 13.16
C CYS A 613 -5.49 8.30 14.62
N VAL A 614 -6.23 7.35 15.21
CA VAL A 614 -5.93 6.76 16.52
C VAL A 614 -5.41 5.36 16.26
N TRP A 615 -4.12 5.16 16.54
CA TRP A 615 -3.39 3.92 16.30
C TRP A 615 -3.06 3.25 17.63
N GLU A 616 -3.65 2.09 17.86
CA GLU A 616 -3.51 1.28 19.06
C GLU A 616 -2.93 -0.11 18.68
N PRO A 617 -2.40 -0.89 19.64
CA PRO A 617 -1.86 -2.22 19.34
C PRO A 617 -2.88 -3.21 18.76
N ASP A 618 -4.17 -3.00 19.02
CA ASP A 618 -5.26 -3.90 18.64
C ASP A 618 -6.19 -3.34 17.56
N CYS A 619 -6.11 -2.05 17.23
CA CYS A 619 -6.89 -1.44 16.16
C CYS A 619 -6.29 -0.11 15.68
N ILE A 620 -6.73 0.31 14.49
CA ILE A 620 -6.45 1.64 13.92
C ILE A 620 -7.78 2.26 13.52
N LYS A 621 -8.02 3.52 13.91
CA LYS A 621 -9.29 4.23 13.71
C LYS A 621 -9.05 5.55 12.99
N TRP A 622 -9.92 5.88 12.04
CA TRP A 622 -9.84 7.10 11.24
C TRP A 622 -11.04 8.02 11.44
N TYR A 623 -10.74 9.32 11.41
CA TYR A 623 -11.71 10.37 11.68
C TYR A 623 -11.54 11.56 10.74
N VAL A 624 -12.66 12.19 10.41
CA VAL A 624 -12.71 13.55 9.85
C VAL A 624 -13.55 14.40 10.78
N ASP A 625 -13.00 15.51 11.25
CA ASP A 625 -13.63 16.42 12.22
C ASP A 625 -14.17 15.71 13.47
N GLY A 626 -13.44 14.69 13.92
CA GLY A 626 -13.79 13.86 15.07
C GLY A 626 -14.87 12.80 14.81
N GLN A 627 -15.41 12.72 13.58
CA GLN A 627 -16.37 11.70 13.18
C GLN A 627 -15.63 10.43 12.75
N CYS A 628 -15.83 9.33 13.47
CA CYS A 628 -15.20 8.05 13.14
C CYS A 628 -15.85 7.45 11.89
N PHE A 629 -15.05 7.03 10.91
CA PHE A 629 -15.56 6.41 9.67
C PHE A 629 -14.92 5.07 9.33
N SER A 630 -13.77 4.75 9.93
CA SER A 630 -13.15 3.43 9.82
C SER A 630 -12.54 3.00 11.15
N ASN A 631 -12.69 1.72 11.48
CA ASN A 631 -11.98 1.05 12.59
C ASN A 631 -11.55 -0.34 12.11
N ILE A 632 -10.24 -0.52 11.93
CA ILE A 632 -9.65 -1.77 11.49
C ILE A 632 -9.05 -2.46 12.73
N PRO A 633 -9.56 -3.63 13.14
CA PRO A 633 -8.96 -4.39 14.24
C PRO A 633 -7.78 -5.24 13.74
N LYS A 634 -6.86 -5.58 14.63
CA LYS A 634 -5.63 -6.33 14.30
C LYS A 634 -5.83 -7.67 13.63
N SER A 635 -7.00 -8.28 13.82
CA SER A 635 -7.40 -9.51 13.12
C SER A 635 -7.57 -9.34 11.61
N GLN A 636 -7.56 -8.10 11.09
CA GLN A 636 -7.71 -7.81 9.65
C GLN A 636 -6.38 -7.50 8.96
N TRP A 637 -5.26 -7.40 9.67
CA TRP A 637 -3.95 -7.23 9.07
C TRP A 637 -2.97 -8.34 9.45
N TYR A 638 -1.87 -8.41 8.70
CA TYR A 638 -0.73 -9.30 8.95
C TYR A 638 0.51 -8.76 8.23
N SER A 639 1.68 -9.27 8.57
CA SER A 639 2.90 -9.10 7.77
C SER A 639 3.40 -10.47 7.31
N ALA A 640 3.82 -10.61 6.06
CA ALA A 640 4.48 -11.83 5.58
C ALA A 640 5.88 -12.02 6.20
N GLY A 641 6.48 -10.94 6.71
CA GLY A 641 7.79 -10.94 7.36
C GLY A 641 7.75 -11.16 8.87
N SER A 642 6.57 -11.38 9.47
CA SER A 642 6.43 -11.63 10.91
C SER A 642 5.27 -12.57 11.24
N PRO A 643 5.43 -13.51 12.21
CA PRO A 643 4.34 -14.32 12.72
C PRO A 643 3.50 -13.61 13.81
N THR A 644 3.83 -12.38 14.19
CA THR A 644 3.09 -11.64 15.24
C THR A 644 1.80 -11.03 14.68
N ASP A 645 0.76 -10.97 15.52
CA ASP A 645 -0.56 -10.43 15.14
C ASP A 645 -0.65 -8.90 15.20
N THR A 646 0.39 -8.23 15.69
CA THR A 646 0.52 -6.76 15.73
C THR A 646 1.32 -6.20 14.56
N ALA A 647 2.11 -7.03 13.88
CA ALA A 647 2.90 -6.60 12.73
C ALA A 647 2.00 -6.35 11.50
N PRO A 648 2.31 -5.34 10.67
CA PRO A 648 3.52 -4.52 10.73
C PRO A 648 3.43 -3.25 11.59
N PHE A 649 2.25 -2.95 12.16
CA PHE A 649 1.97 -1.69 12.85
C PHE A 649 2.40 -1.70 14.33
N ASP A 650 3.56 -2.29 14.61
CA ASP A 650 4.20 -2.35 15.93
C ASP A 650 5.61 -1.75 15.96
N GLN A 651 5.97 -1.00 14.91
CA GLN A 651 7.25 -0.29 14.75
C GLN A 651 7.08 1.23 14.79
N ASP A 652 8.17 1.98 14.91
CA ASP A 652 8.15 3.44 14.82
C ASP A 652 7.87 3.90 13.38
N PHE A 653 6.90 4.79 13.20
CA PHE A 653 6.58 5.40 11.91
C PHE A 653 6.93 6.89 11.90
N TYR A 654 7.35 7.40 10.75
CA TYR A 654 7.60 8.82 10.48
C TYR A 654 6.48 9.43 9.64
N ILE A 655 6.35 10.75 9.68
CA ILE A 655 5.28 11.52 9.05
C ILE A 655 5.68 11.95 7.65
N ILE A 656 4.71 11.90 6.72
CA ILE A 656 4.83 12.38 5.34
C ILE A 656 3.65 13.29 5.01
N MET A 657 3.96 14.40 4.34
CA MET A 657 2.96 15.30 3.76
C MET A 657 3.38 15.66 2.34
N ASN A 658 2.50 15.42 1.36
CA ASN A 658 2.75 15.76 -0.04
C ASN A 658 1.48 16.12 -0.80
N LEU A 659 1.70 16.77 -1.95
CA LEU A 659 0.69 16.99 -2.97
C LEU A 659 1.17 16.36 -4.28
N ALA A 660 0.72 15.14 -4.59
CA ALA A 660 1.02 14.47 -5.85
C ALA A 660 0.14 15.00 -6.99
N VAL A 661 0.58 14.76 -8.23
CA VAL A 661 -0.14 15.08 -9.47
C VAL A 661 -0.15 13.86 -10.39
N GLY A 662 -1.33 13.39 -10.78
CA GLY A 662 -1.50 12.19 -11.59
C GLY A 662 -1.49 10.92 -10.75
N GLY A 663 -0.93 9.85 -11.32
CA GLY A 663 -0.74 8.59 -10.63
C GLY A 663 -1.94 7.63 -10.64
N TRP A 664 -1.69 6.40 -10.20
CA TRP A 664 -2.63 5.28 -10.26
C TRP A 664 -3.79 5.38 -9.28
N PHE A 665 -3.65 6.14 -8.19
CA PHE A 665 -4.71 6.35 -7.21
C PHE A 665 -6.00 6.95 -7.79
N ASP A 666 -5.87 7.80 -8.81
CA ASP A 666 -6.99 8.34 -9.59
C ASP A 666 -7.00 7.84 -11.03
N GLY A 667 -6.53 6.61 -11.26
CA GLY A 667 -6.60 5.93 -12.56
C GLY A 667 -5.75 6.56 -13.66
N GLY A 668 -4.68 7.28 -13.31
CA GLY A 668 -3.79 7.96 -14.27
C GLY A 668 -4.37 9.25 -14.84
N ILE A 669 -5.46 9.79 -14.28
CA ILE A 669 -6.01 11.08 -14.67
C ILE A 669 -5.00 12.18 -14.35
N VAL A 670 -4.77 13.09 -15.30
CA VAL A 670 -3.89 14.26 -15.14
C VAL A 670 -4.71 15.56 -15.14
N PRO A 671 -4.14 16.67 -14.64
CA PRO A 671 -4.77 17.98 -14.74
C PRO A 671 -5.15 18.40 -16.16
N ASP A 672 -6.15 19.28 -16.28
CA ASP A 672 -6.54 19.89 -17.56
C ASP A 672 -5.40 20.77 -18.12
N SER A 673 -5.38 20.99 -19.44
CA SER A 673 -4.26 21.67 -20.12
C SER A 673 -4.03 23.13 -19.70
N ASP A 674 -5.01 23.76 -19.06
CA ASP A 674 -4.95 25.12 -18.53
C ASP A 674 -4.54 25.17 -17.04
N PHE A 675 -4.22 24.02 -16.43
CA PHE A 675 -3.68 23.96 -15.08
C PHE A 675 -2.39 24.78 -14.96
N THR A 676 -2.34 25.61 -13.91
CA THR A 676 -1.18 26.45 -13.60
C THR A 676 -0.58 26.07 -12.26
N SER A 677 -1.40 26.08 -11.21
CA SER A 677 -1.01 25.68 -9.86
C SER A 677 -2.20 25.27 -9.01
N ALA A 678 -1.95 24.46 -7.98
CA ALA A 678 -2.85 24.20 -6.86
C ALA A 678 -2.05 24.01 -5.58
N GLU A 679 -2.65 24.27 -4.42
CA GLU A 679 -1.95 24.18 -3.14
C GLU A 679 -2.75 23.43 -2.08
N MET A 680 -2.02 22.69 -1.26
CA MET A 680 -2.50 22.11 -0.01
C MET A 680 -1.95 22.94 1.15
N LEU A 681 -2.83 23.31 2.07
CA LEU A 681 -2.51 24.11 3.26
C LEU A 681 -2.59 23.22 4.49
N VAL A 682 -1.54 23.19 5.32
CA VAL A 682 -1.53 22.48 6.59
C VAL A 682 -1.31 23.49 7.72
N ASP A 683 -2.33 23.66 8.56
CA ASP A 683 -2.31 24.55 9.73
C ASP A 683 -1.46 23.94 10.85
N TYR A 684 -1.66 22.66 11.16
CA TYR A 684 -0.82 21.95 12.12
C TYR A 684 -0.75 20.45 11.86
N VAL A 685 0.27 19.82 12.46
CA VAL A 685 0.29 18.40 12.79
C VAL A 685 0.56 18.23 14.29
N ARG A 686 -0.23 17.41 14.97
CA ARG A 686 -0.11 17.14 16.40
C ARG A 686 -0.17 15.64 16.68
N VAL A 687 0.74 15.15 17.51
CA VAL A 687 0.84 13.74 17.92
C VAL A 687 0.70 13.66 19.44
N TYR A 688 -0.13 12.72 19.90
CA TYR A 688 -0.47 12.54 21.31
C TYR A 688 -0.27 11.08 21.75
N LYS A 689 0.01 10.90 23.04
CA LYS A 689 0.04 9.60 23.71
C LYS A 689 -1.07 9.53 24.75
N GLU A 690 -1.71 8.37 24.88
CA GLU A 690 -2.74 8.15 25.90
C GLU A 690 -2.14 8.23 27.30
N ASP A 691 -2.86 8.87 28.22
CA ASP A 691 -2.42 9.04 29.60
C ASP A 691 -2.32 7.67 30.31
N GLY A 692 -1.17 7.42 30.96
CA GLY A 692 -0.96 6.22 31.79
C GLY A 692 -0.47 4.96 31.05
N THR A 693 -0.51 4.92 29.71
CA THR A 693 0.22 3.92 28.90
C THR A 693 1.65 4.38 28.59
N TRP A 694 1.89 5.69 28.69
CA TRP A 694 3.18 6.32 28.44
C TRP A 694 3.60 7.20 29.62
N THR A 695 4.88 7.11 30.02
CA THR A 695 5.51 8.08 30.94
C THR A 695 6.54 8.90 30.16
N PRO A 696 6.58 10.23 30.31
CA PRO A 696 7.63 11.05 29.70
C PRO A 696 9.02 10.56 30.13
N GLY A 697 9.80 9.99 29.20
CA GLY A 697 11.17 9.55 29.43
C GLY A 697 11.49 8.06 29.23
N GLN A 698 10.56 7.24 28.72
CA GLN A 698 10.85 5.83 28.41
C GLN A 698 11.42 5.54 27.01
N SER A 699 11.64 6.56 26.17
CA SER A 699 12.55 6.47 25.01
C SER A 699 13.75 7.37 25.25
N GLY A 700 14.95 6.86 24.98
CA GLY A 700 16.21 7.53 25.21
C GLY A 700 16.27 8.91 24.57
N THR A 701 16.79 9.88 25.33
CA THR A 701 17.07 11.28 24.98
C THR A 701 15.86 12.14 24.63
N THR A 702 15.15 12.59 25.66
CA THR A 702 14.16 13.67 25.55
C THR A 702 14.82 15.05 25.67
N LYS A 703 14.22 16.05 25.02
CA LYS A 703 14.01 17.35 25.67
C LYS A 703 12.51 17.71 25.58
N PRO A 704 11.83 18.02 26.70
CA PRO A 704 10.40 18.39 26.71
C PRO A 704 10.13 19.83 26.22
N PRO A 705 8.85 20.19 25.95
CA PRO A 705 8.43 21.34 25.16
C PRO A 705 8.49 22.68 25.91
N VAL A 706 8.48 23.76 25.12
CA VAL A 706 8.40 25.15 25.59
C VAL A 706 6.97 25.44 26.06
N GLN A 707 6.81 25.74 27.34
CA GLN A 707 5.58 26.35 27.87
C GLN A 707 5.59 27.86 27.59
N GLU A 708 4.46 28.39 27.13
CA GLU A 708 4.20 29.82 27.10
C GLU A 708 4.19 30.40 28.52
N GLU A 709 5.09 31.34 28.82
CA GLU A 709 4.84 32.36 29.84
C GLU A 709 5.25 33.74 29.32
N ASN A 710 4.24 34.56 29.07
CA ASN A 710 4.36 35.95 28.69
C ASN A 710 4.55 36.82 29.95
N GLN A 711 5.79 37.07 30.39
CA GLN A 711 6.12 38.23 31.24
C GLN A 711 7.51 38.80 30.92
N SER A 712 7.53 40.05 30.47
CA SER A 712 8.70 40.87 30.19
C SER A 712 9.60 41.13 31.41
N GLN A 713 10.86 40.66 31.39
CA GLN A 713 12.04 41.22 32.10
C GLN A 713 13.36 40.63 31.51
N PRO A 714 14.53 41.32 31.62
CA PRO A 714 15.62 41.24 30.64
C PRO A 714 16.49 39.98 30.75
N VAL A 715 16.89 39.47 29.58
CA VAL A 715 17.80 38.32 29.38
C VAL A 715 19.14 38.55 30.08
N GLN A 716 19.56 37.61 30.95
CA GLN A 716 20.94 37.56 31.44
C GLN A 716 21.88 37.01 30.36
N LYS A 717 23.02 37.69 30.14
CA LYS A 717 24.08 37.25 29.22
C LYS A 717 24.63 35.85 29.61
N PRO A 718 24.88 34.95 28.64
CA PRO A 718 25.53 33.66 28.89
C PRO A 718 26.94 33.82 29.48
N GLN A 719 27.32 32.96 30.43
CA GLN A 719 28.68 32.90 30.99
C GLN A 719 29.63 32.17 30.02
N ILE A 720 30.78 32.81 29.72
CA ILE A 720 31.81 32.32 28.80
C ILE A 720 32.78 31.36 29.53
N PRO A 721 33.17 30.20 28.96
CA PRO A 721 34.24 29.37 29.52
C PRO A 721 35.59 30.07 29.46
N SER A 722 36.35 30.00 30.55
CA SER A 722 37.61 30.72 30.79
C SER A 722 38.82 30.29 29.94
N SER A 723 38.65 29.69 28.76
CA SER A 723 39.74 29.14 27.93
C SER A 723 40.12 30.00 26.70
N GLY A 724 39.47 31.12 26.44
CA GLY A 724 40.04 32.20 25.61
C GLY A 724 40.24 31.91 24.12
N LYS A 725 39.46 31.01 23.49
CA LYS A 725 39.42 30.86 22.01
C LYS A 725 37.98 30.66 21.54
N GLY A 726 37.42 31.64 20.83
CA GLY A 726 36.02 31.69 20.38
C GLY A 726 35.83 31.22 18.94
N PHE A 727 35.49 29.94 18.76
CA PHE A 727 34.87 29.45 17.52
C PHE A 727 33.87 28.33 17.85
N VAL A 728 32.85 28.19 17.01
CA VAL A 728 31.83 27.13 17.08
C VAL A 728 31.82 26.40 15.74
N ASN A 729 31.89 25.07 15.80
CA ASN A 729 31.64 24.20 14.65
C ASN A 729 30.14 23.89 14.63
N ASN A 730 29.45 24.30 13.57
CA ASN A 730 27.99 24.29 13.51
C ASN A 730 27.39 22.94 13.09
N GLY A 731 28.23 21.94 12.78
CA GLY A 731 27.76 20.60 12.39
C GLY A 731 27.25 20.49 10.94
N ASP A 732 27.11 21.60 10.22
CA ASP A 732 26.70 21.70 8.81
C ASP A 732 27.87 21.89 7.82
N GLY A 733 29.11 21.77 8.31
CA GLY A 733 30.33 22.02 7.54
C GLY A 733 30.83 23.47 7.56
N THR A 734 30.14 24.38 8.27
CA THR A 734 30.60 25.77 8.49
C THR A 734 31.28 25.96 9.84
N ILE A 735 32.16 26.96 9.92
CA ILE A 735 32.82 27.38 11.16
C ILE A 735 32.48 28.86 11.42
N THR A 736 31.95 29.15 12.60
CA THR A 736 31.66 30.52 13.04
C THR A 736 32.73 30.98 14.02
N PHE A 737 33.36 32.11 13.70
CA PHE A 737 34.28 32.80 14.62
C PHE A 737 33.54 33.93 15.33
N TYR A 738 33.84 34.10 16.61
CA TYR A 738 33.41 35.28 17.34
C TYR A 738 34.64 36.17 17.54
N VAL A 739 34.60 37.36 16.96
CA VAL A 739 35.68 38.35 17.04
C VAL A 739 35.18 39.61 17.72
N TYR A 740 36.05 40.22 18.53
CA TYR A 740 35.75 41.49 19.16
C TYR A 740 35.69 42.58 18.08
N ALA A 741 34.52 43.19 17.88
CA ALA A 741 34.37 44.41 17.10
C ALA A 741 35.03 45.61 17.79
N ASN A 742 35.12 45.57 19.12
CA ASN A 742 35.78 46.52 20.02
C ASN A 742 35.95 45.86 21.41
N GLU A 743 36.49 46.58 22.41
CA GLU A 743 36.86 46.00 23.73
C GLU A 743 35.72 45.27 24.46
N ASP A 744 34.45 45.55 24.13
CA ASP A 744 33.28 45.07 24.88
C ASP A 744 32.22 44.29 24.04
N GLU A 745 32.38 44.21 22.71
CA GLU A 745 31.36 43.62 21.81
C GLU A 745 31.97 42.58 20.87
N MET A 746 31.45 41.35 20.90
CA MET A 746 31.82 40.25 19.99
C MET A 746 30.75 40.09 18.90
N VAL A 747 31.18 40.12 17.63
CA VAL A 747 30.32 39.92 16.47
C VAL A 747 30.63 38.56 15.80
N PRO A 748 29.61 37.86 15.28
CA PRO A 748 29.82 36.61 14.55
C PRO A 748 30.32 36.89 13.12
N LEU A 749 31.43 36.26 12.75
CA LEU A 749 31.89 36.16 11.35
C LEU A 749 31.69 34.73 10.86
N VAL A 750 30.84 34.56 9.84
CA VAL A 750 30.48 33.24 9.28
C VAL A 750 31.24 33.02 7.97
N PHE A 751 31.97 31.90 7.88
CA PHE A 751 32.62 31.48 6.64
C PHE A 751 31.84 30.31 6.01
N CYS A 752 31.42 30.48 4.76
CA CYS A 752 30.85 29.43 3.92
C CYS A 752 31.91 28.91 2.93
N GLY A 753 32.23 27.61 3.03
CA GLY A 753 33.14 26.95 2.09
C GLY A 753 32.40 26.56 0.81
N PHE A 754 32.65 27.25 -0.30
CA PHE A 754 32.13 26.84 -1.61
C PHE A 754 33.19 26.05 -2.41
N ASN A 755 32.83 24.84 -2.81
CA ASN A 755 33.67 23.94 -3.58
C ASN A 755 33.50 24.15 -5.10
N LYS A 756 33.82 25.34 -5.61
CA LYS A 756 33.96 25.62 -7.06
C LYS A 756 35.08 26.63 -7.31
N THR A 757 35.92 26.37 -8.32
CA THR A 757 37.15 27.12 -8.60
C THR A 757 36.96 28.51 -9.21
N ASN A 758 35.75 28.90 -9.62
CA ASN A 758 35.38 30.24 -10.12
C ASN A 758 33.84 30.39 -10.22
N PRO A 759 33.12 30.94 -9.22
CA PRO A 759 31.69 31.20 -9.34
C PRO A 759 31.39 32.37 -10.29
N THR A 760 30.24 32.31 -10.95
CA THR A 760 29.71 33.36 -11.85
C THR A 760 28.97 34.46 -11.06
N LEU A 761 28.87 35.67 -11.63
CA LEU A 761 28.25 36.83 -10.94
C LEU A 761 26.79 36.61 -10.53
N SER A 762 26.07 35.73 -11.25
CA SER A 762 24.69 35.33 -10.93
C SER A 762 24.58 34.40 -9.73
N GLU A 763 25.60 33.58 -9.47
CA GLU A 763 25.64 32.68 -8.29
C GLU A 763 25.88 33.46 -6.98
N LEU A 764 26.19 34.77 -7.05
CA LEU A 764 26.49 35.65 -5.92
C LEU A 764 25.47 36.78 -5.73
N GLY A 765 24.26 36.64 -6.29
CA GLY A 765 23.16 37.60 -6.06
C GLY A 765 23.32 38.97 -6.72
N GLY A 766 24.25 39.13 -7.69
CA GLY A 766 24.33 40.35 -8.52
C GLY A 766 25.09 41.55 -7.92
N HIS A 767 25.80 41.40 -6.80
CA HIS A 767 26.62 42.48 -6.23
C HIS A 767 28.02 42.56 -6.85
N VAL A 768 28.53 43.79 -7.06
CA VAL A 768 29.88 44.03 -7.61
C VAL A 768 30.92 43.87 -6.51
N MET A 769 31.73 42.82 -6.62
CA MET A 769 32.82 42.50 -5.68
C MET A 769 34.11 43.23 -6.09
N GLU A 770 34.78 43.91 -5.17
CA GLU A 770 36.09 44.53 -5.40
C GLU A 770 37.22 43.61 -4.94
N LYS A 771 38.16 43.31 -5.84
CA LYS A 771 39.32 42.46 -5.54
C LYS A 771 40.30 43.22 -4.64
N VAL A 772 40.72 42.59 -3.55
CA VAL A 772 41.73 43.16 -2.66
C VAL A 772 43.10 43.04 -3.32
N SER A 773 43.72 44.18 -3.63
CA SER A 773 45.02 44.22 -4.29
C SER A 773 46.11 43.59 -3.41
N GLY A 774 46.87 42.66 -3.97
CA GLY A 774 48.00 42.00 -3.28
C GLY A 774 47.66 40.69 -2.56
N VAL A 775 46.39 40.31 -2.43
CA VAL A 775 45.98 39.05 -1.77
C VAL A 775 45.22 38.15 -2.76
N PRO A 776 45.81 37.02 -3.22
CA PRO A 776 45.15 36.11 -4.15
C PRO A 776 43.87 35.51 -3.54
N GLY A 777 42.76 35.56 -4.29
CA GLY A 777 41.50 34.93 -3.89
C GLY A 777 40.63 35.72 -2.91
N LEU A 778 41.04 36.92 -2.49
CA LEU A 778 40.28 37.76 -1.55
C LEU A 778 39.51 38.88 -2.28
N TYR A 779 38.22 38.98 -1.98
CA TYR A 779 37.30 39.98 -2.52
C TYR A 779 36.47 40.60 -1.41
N THR A 780 36.02 41.84 -1.60
CA THR A 780 35.15 42.53 -0.66
C THR A 780 33.88 43.03 -1.35
N CYS A 781 32.79 43.04 -0.61
CA CYS A 781 31.56 43.74 -0.99
C CYS A 781 31.14 44.61 0.17
N THR A 782 30.63 45.80 -0.13
CA THR A 782 30.10 46.71 0.88
C THR A 782 28.63 46.95 0.61
N VAL A 783 27.78 46.60 1.58
CA VAL A 783 26.33 46.79 1.49
C VAL A 783 25.91 47.79 2.57
N GLY A 784 25.14 48.79 2.18
CA GLY A 784 24.52 49.72 3.13
C GLY A 784 23.25 49.13 3.68
N ILE A 785 23.14 49.01 5.01
CA ILE A 785 21.93 48.60 5.72
C ILE A 785 21.66 49.64 6.80
N ASP A 786 20.48 50.28 6.76
CA ASP A 786 19.97 51.21 7.78
C ASP A 786 20.98 52.27 8.27
N GLY A 787 21.62 52.96 7.32
CA GLY A 787 22.56 54.05 7.61
C GLY A 787 23.94 53.60 8.10
N SER A 788 24.17 52.29 8.21
CA SER A 788 25.46 51.69 8.53
C SER A 788 26.05 50.99 7.30
N THR A 789 27.37 51.07 7.15
CA THR A 789 28.09 50.44 6.03
C THR A 789 28.73 49.16 6.55
N VAL A 790 28.28 47.99 6.06
CA VAL A 790 28.85 46.70 6.43
C VAL A 790 29.64 46.14 5.25
N SER A 791 30.94 45.91 5.46
CA SER A 791 31.83 45.31 4.47
C SER A 791 32.00 43.83 4.76
N TYR A 792 31.66 43.00 3.78
CA TYR A 792 31.82 41.54 3.82
C TYR A 792 33.13 41.17 3.09
N MET A 793 33.93 40.29 3.68
CA MET A 793 35.13 39.73 3.06
C MET A 793 34.87 38.30 2.60
N TYR A 794 35.26 38.00 1.37
CA TYR A 794 35.11 36.68 0.76
C TYR A 794 36.50 36.19 0.34
N GLY A 795 36.93 35.05 0.89
CA GLY A 795 38.17 34.40 0.52
C GLY A 795 37.92 33.08 -0.19
N TYR A 796 38.55 32.86 -1.34
CA TYR A 796 38.69 31.54 -1.93
C TYR A 796 40.04 30.96 -1.53
N THR A 797 40.06 29.78 -0.92
CA THR A 797 41.32 29.06 -0.64
C THR A 797 41.60 28.14 -1.83
N PRO A 798 42.67 28.34 -2.63
CA PRO A 798 43.01 27.38 -3.66
C PRO A 798 43.48 26.10 -2.98
N MET A 799 42.82 24.97 -3.24
CA MET A 799 43.34 23.67 -2.84
C MET A 799 44.68 23.44 -3.55
N GLY A 800 45.74 23.18 -2.79
CA GLY A 800 47.00 22.68 -3.35
C GLY A 800 46.78 21.32 -4.03
N GLN A 801 47.73 20.88 -4.88
CA GLN A 801 47.62 19.67 -5.70
C GLN A 801 47.25 18.37 -4.96
N ASN A 802 47.37 18.35 -3.63
CA ASN A 802 47.05 17.20 -2.78
C ASN A 802 45.75 17.38 -1.96
N GLY A 803 44.91 18.38 -2.26
CA GLY A 803 43.58 18.53 -1.67
C GLY A 803 43.56 18.85 -0.17
N ARG A 804 44.62 19.44 0.39
CA ARG A 804 44.66 19.91 1.79
C ARG A 804 44.83 21.42 1.87
N ILE A 805 44.15 22.02 2.85
CA ILE A 805 44.21 23.44 3.18
C ILE A 805 45.65 23.80 3.60
N ASP A 806 46.24 24.82 2.98
CA ASP A 806 47.57 25.31 3.35
C ASP A 806 47.49 26.09 4.66
N SER A 807 48.06 25.52 5.71
CA SER A 807 48.03 26.07 7.06
C SER A 807 48.82 27.38 7.22
N GLU A 808 49.82 27.65 6.37
CA GLU A 808 50.54 28.93 6.42
C GLU A 808 49.65 30.07 5.92
N MET A 809 48.86 29.81 4.87
CA MET A 809 47.91 30.79 4.30
C MET A 809 46.77 31.14 5.27
N VAL A 810 46.26 30.15 6.01
CA VAL A 810 45.24 30.37 7.07
C VAL A 810 45.81 31.19 8.22
N THR A 811 47.08 30.98 8.57
CA THR A 811 47.74 31.73 9.64
C THR A 811 47.95 33.20 9.26
N GLU A 812 48.18 33.49 7.97
CA GLU A 812 48.32 34.85 7.45
C GLU A 812 46.97 35.55 7.25
N MET A 813 45.88 34.80 7.01
CA MET A 813 44.49 35.31 7.03
C MET A 813 43.99 35.70 8.43
N ILE A 814 44.52 35.05 9.48
CA ILE A 814 44.13 35.28 10.88
C ILE A 814 44.91 36.46 11.49
N ARG A 815 46.10 36.79 10.97
CA ARG A 815 46.88 37.96 11.37
C ARG A 815 46.38 39.22 10.68
#